data_AF-A0A2E8X2N7-F1
#
_entry.id   AF-A0A2E8X2N7-F1
#
_cell.length_a   1.000
_cell.length_b   1.000
_cell.length_c   1.000
_cell.angle_alpha   90.00
_cell.angle_beta   90.00
_cell.angle_gamma   90.00
#
_symmetry.space_group_name_H-M   'P 1'
#
loop_
_entity.id
_entity.type
_entity.pdbx_description
1 polymer ?
#
loop_
_entity_poly.entity_id
_entity_poly.type
_entity_poly.pdbx_seq_one_letter_code
_entity_poly.pdbx_strand_id
1 'polypeptide(L)'
;MSEEDAEQVASAEVTPALEGGTYEIIRQRLLNQSADLKAKLGQLDELRKSVFGSVPLALKKAERITTEHNCIPRDMIRAVGNTFIFGYNVQFGLKTSVQISDVFSIFDYKDETFHPLSLDILKSGQFEQDFANLYKYYKETKFVKFSQIGPFLFMVFRVGKNVTDIKTFKWAIQGGELHYVDNRSDHEFVYPDQYQFEWVRTHRDLHRFGDHPHISIEDILFVECIGGDLTIKVEDNTDTGSGILSEEVEFKDQTLDDAEIFYAKIDQIILLKIKPFQEREFRYFVYNNKLREVHRFDSLRDACCVLPEGHGVIVPNGYYLINGQIKVYDNNLTEMMFERMVSSPNGEDYMYVFYNRKQGNYTILPYNIISQNVDNPIYCNGFSLFKNGELTYFRVDEEPQKHHVAQIWQTPFTLEELNNETDKDHFLYQIGNRDVVRCMAECSEILNLATRDSTYDELYIDLVKRSADVVESYFWIDNDGLNGLVDSLNQIKETAGQAIDEFNKVNRLKKEAVERLKTVEITTDEIFEEISKSEFSLIDDFVSRLAELRKVRGEIISLRDVSYVDLQRVDSFEKKVSGKTLELSEACVEFLLKEESLNPYRGRVAQLKDSLGTITKVTEGNELVENVTGAGHELEMLIDIVNNLKIEDSTQATRIIDQITEIFTSINQLKVAANKKIKELHGVEGKAQFAAQIRLISQSVVSFLDLCDSPEKCDEYLNKLMVQLEELEGSFADFDEFIVEIADKRTEAYEAFEARKLSLIESRNKKASSLVSSAERILKVISNRVEGFDSINDINGYLAADLMVEKIRGIIDDLNSLGDSVKADDIQGRLKT
;
A
#
# COMPACT_ATOMS: atom_id res chain seq x y z
N MET A 1 -19.07 37.20 36.12
CA MET A 1 -18.21 37.68 35.03
C MET A 1 -16.89 36.98 35.21
N SER A 2 -16.89 35.74 34.76
CA SER A 2 -15.91 34.69 35.03
C SER A 2 -15.44 34.15 33.68
N GLU A 3 -14.20 33.66 33.67
CA GLU A 3 -13.39 33.21 32.53
C GLU A 3 -13.97 32.05 31.68
N GLU A 4 -15.27 31.77 31.75
CA GLU A 4 -15.94 30.71 30.97
C GLU A 4 -16.47 31.17 29.60
N ASP A 5 -16.52 32.47 29.31
CA ASP A 5 -17.06 33.00 28.04
C ASP A 5 -15.99 33.23 26.93
N ALA A 6 -14.72 32.88 27.17
CA ALA A 6 -13.61 33.12 26.24
C ALA A 6 -13.11 31.87 25.48
N GLU A 7 -13.62 30.66 25.79
CA GLU A 7 -13.16 29.39 25.20
C GLU A 7 -14.10 28.80 24.13
N GLN A 8 -15.15 29.53 23.71
CA GLN A 8 -16.11 29.06 22.70
C GLN A 8 -15.97 29.66 21.30
N VAL A 9 -14.84 30.30 20.96
CA VAL A 9 -14.60 30.83 19.61
C VAL A 9 -13.19 30.49 19.11
N ALA A 10 -12.87 29.20 18.97
CA ALA A 10 -11.73 28.74 18.17
C ALA A 10 -11.82 27.23 17.88
N SER A 11 -12.44 26.88 16.74
CA SER A 11 -12.25 25.66 15.91
C SER A 11 -13.54 25.29 15.18
N ALA A 12 -14.12 26.25 14.45
CA ALA A 12 -14.90 25.87 13.28
C ALA A 12 -13.88 25.49 12.21
N GLU A 13 -13.41 24.24 12.24
CA GLU A 13 -12.73 23.64 11.09
C GLU A 13 -13.67 23.75 9.90
N VAL A 14 -13.28 24.61 8.97
CA VAL A 14 -13.88 24.65 7.64
C VAL A 14 -13.47 23.34 6.97
N THR A 15 -14.29 22.31 7.11
CA THR A 15 -14.26 21.16 6.20
C THR A 15 -14.33 21.72 4.77
N PRO A 16 -13.33 21.46 3.89
CA PRO A 16 -13.47 21.76 2.49
C PRO A 16 -14.57 20.84 1.93
N ALA A 17 -15.78 21.38 1.82
CA ALA A 17 -16.89 20.71 1.18
C ALA A 17 -16.67 20.73 -0.34
N LEU A 18 -16.82 19.56 -0.97
CA LEU A 18 -16.98 19.30 -2.41
C LEU A 18 -15.72 19.04 -3.28
N GLU A 19 -14.73 18.30 -2.77
CA GLU A 19 -13.78 17.55 -3.64
C GLU A 19 -13.59 16.07 -3.19
N GLY A 20 -14.53 15.55 -2.39
CA GLY A 20 -14.55 14.15 -1.98
C GLY A 20 -14.93 13.23 -3.13
N GLY A 21 -13.93 12.61 -3.77
CA GLY A 21 -14.09 11.70 -4.90
C GLY A 21 -14.98 10.48 -4.59
N THR A 22 -15.33 9.73 -5.64
CA THR A 22 -16.15 8.49 -5.63
C THR A 22 -15.88 7.58 -4.43
N TYR A 23 -14.61 7.49 -4.00
CA TYR A 23 -14.17 6.71 -2.84
C TYR A 23 -14.83 7.13 -1.50
N GLU A 24 -14.95 8.42 -1.20
CA GLU A 24 -15.54 8.87 0.07
C GLU A 24 -17.04 8.56 0.15
N ILE A 25 -17.73 8.63 -1.00
CA ILE A 25 -19.15 8.24 -1.11
C ILE A 25 -19.31 6.74 -0.87
N ILE A 26 -18.42 5.91 -1.42
CA ILE A 26 -18.41 4.46 -1.19
C ILE A 26 -18.15 4.16 0.28
N ARG A 27 -17.20 4.85 0.92
CA ARG A 27 -16.89 4.69 2.35
C ARG A 27 -18.06 5.07 3.24
N GLN A 28 -18.73 6.20 2.98
CA GLN A 28 -19.94 6.60 3.70
C GLN A 28 -21.07 5.57 3.54
N ARG A 29 -21.24 5.01 2.33
CA ARG A 29 -22.21 3.94 2.09
C ARG A 29 -21.89 2.69 2.91
N LEU A 30 -20.62 2.28 2.95
CA LEU A 30 -20.16 1.13 3.73
C LEU A 30 -20.40 1.32 5.23
N LEU A 31 -20.16 2.52 5.77
CA LEU A 31 -20.45 2.84 7.18
C LEU A 31 -21.94 2.73 7.50
N ASN A 32 -22.82 3.22 6.62
CA ASN A 32 -24.27 3.12 6.80
C ASN A 32 -24.75 1.66 6.76
N GLN A 33 -24.22 0.85 5.84
CA GLN A 33 -24.54 -0.58 5.77
C GLN A 33 -24.01 -1.34 6.99
N SER A 34 -22.85 -0.95 7.52
CA SER A 34 -22.31 -1.50 8.76
C SER A 34 -23.20 -1.18 9.97
N ALA A 35 -23.76 0.03 10.03
CA ALA A 35 -24.72 0.39 11.08
C ALA A 35 -26.00 -0.46 11.00
N ASP A 36 -26.51 -0.73 9.79
CA ASP A 36 -27.66 -1.62 9.57
C ASP A 36 -27.36 -3.06 10.00
N LEU A 37 -26.21 -3.63 9.58
CA LEU A 37 -25.77 -4.96 10.00
C LEU A 37 -25.64 -5.05 11.52
N LYS A 38 -25.09 -4.02 12.18
CA LYS A 38 -24.97 -3.96 13.65
C LYS A 38 -26.33 -4.00 14.34
N ALA A 39 -27.33 -3.28 13.82
CA ALA A 39 -28.69 -3.30 14.36
C ALA A 39 -29.33 -4.69 14.24
N LYS A 40 -29.18 -5.36 13.08
CA LYS A 40 -29.69 -6.71 12.85
C LYS A 40 -29.00 -7.77 13.71
N LEU A 41 -27.68 -7.67 13.90
CA LEU A 41 -26.95 -8.52 14.84
C LEU A 41 -27.43 -8.34 16.28
N GLY A 42 -27.76 -7.11 16.68
CA GLY A 42 -28.36 -6.84 17.99
C GLY A 42 -29.70 -7.57 18.18
N GLN A 43 -30.54 -7.59 17.15
CA GLN A 43 -31.82 -8.32 17.17
C GLN A 43 -31.62 -9.84 17.22
N LEU A 44 -30.63 -10.37 16.46
CA LEU A 44 -30.25 -11.78 16.54
C LEU A 44 -29.73 -12.13 17.95
N ASP A 45 -28.95 -11.26 18.58
CA ASP A 45 -28.50 -11.47 19.96
C ASP A 45 -29.68 -11.51 20.95
N GLU A 46 -30.63 -10.59 20.84
CA GLU A 46 -31.83 -10.56 21.68
C GLU A 46 -32.67 -11.84 21.51
N LEU A 47 -32.86 -12.30 20.27
CA LEU A 47 -33.56 -13.54 19.97
C LEU A 47 -32.81 -14.76 20.51
N ARG A 48 -31.50 -14.80 20.35
CA ARG A 48 -30.64 -15.86 20.89
C ARG A 48 -30.72 -15.89 22.42
N LYS A 49 -30.65 -14.74 23.09
CA LYS A 49 -30.77 -14.62 24.55
C LYS A 49 -32.14 -15.08 25.07
N SER A 50 -33.23 -14.87 24.31
CA SER A 50 -34.55 -15.38 24.69
C SER A 50 -34.67 -16.90 24.55
N VAL A 51 -33.98 -17.50 23.57
CA VAL A 51 -33.99 -18.94 23.29
C VAL A 51 -33.01 -19.74 24.15
N PHE A 52 -31.84 -19.19 24.50
CA PHE A 52 -30.81 -19.91 25.26
C PHE A 52 -30.63 -19.41 26.70
N GLY A 53 -31.23 -18.27 27.02
CA GLY A 53 -30.96 -17.53 28.24
C GLY A 53 -29.68 -16.72 28.15
N SER A 54 -29.52 -15.77 29.07
CA SER A 54 -28.31 -14.97 29.23
C SER A 54 -28.09 -14.73 30.72
N VAL A 55 -26.86 -14.95 31.19
CA VAL A 55 -26.50 -14.75 32.59
C VAL A 55 -25.49 -13.60 32.65
N PRO A 56 -25.90 -12.38 33.04
CA PRO A 56 -24.98 -11.25 33.09
C PRO A 56 -23.98 -11.40 34.24
N LEU A 57 -22.80 -10.82 34.06
CA LEU A 57 -21.85 -10.60 35.15
C LEU A 57 -22.38 -9.52 36.09
N ALA A 58 -22.86 -9.89 37.27
CA ALA A 58 -23.48 -8.94 38.21
C ALA A 58 -23.13 -9.26 39.67
N LEU A 59 -22.79 -8.22 40.45
CA LEU A 59 -22.59 -8.36 41.89
C LEU A 59 -23.93 -8.69 42.55
N LYS A 60 -24.06 -9.88 43.14
CA LYS A 60 -25.23 -10.27 43.92
C LYS A 60 -25.14 -9.70 45.32
N LYS A 61 -24.01 -9.92 45.99
CA LYS A 61 -23.85 -9.63 47.41
C LYS A 61 -22.38 -9.46 47.81
N ALA A 62 -22.15 -8.67 48.85
CA ALA A 62 -20.89 -8.67 49.59
C ALA A 62 -21.14 -9.26 50.99
N GLU A 63 -20.43 -10.33 51.32
CA GLU A 63 -20.57 -11.09 52.55
C GLU A 63 -19.26 -11.03 53.36
N ARG A 64 -19.32 -11.17 54.70
CA ARG A 64 -18.14 -11.12 55.55
C ARG A 64 -17.80 -12.49 56.10
N ILE A 65 -16.62 -12.99 55.74
CA ILE A 65 -16.03 -14.17 56.36
C ILE A 65 -15.26 -13.71 57.60
N THR A 66 -15.61 -14.24 58.77
CA THR A 66 -14.95 -13.89 60.03
C THR A 66 -14.12 -15.07 60.53
N THR A 67 -12.82 -14.85 60.73
CA THR A 67 -11.88 -15.82 61.29
C THR A 67 -11.70 -15.61 62.80
N GLU A 68 -11.10 -16.58 63.49
CA GLU A 68 -10.88 -16.48 64.95
C GLU A 68 -9.80 -15.45 65.31
N HIS A 69 -8.74 -15.39 64.49
CA HIS A 69 -7.55 -14.58 64.68
C HIS A 69 -7.31 -13.66 63.48
N ASN A 70 -6.57 -12.56 63.68
CA ASN A 70 -6.11 -11.73 62.57
C ASN A 70 -5.25 -12.57 61.64
N CYS A 71 -5.63 -12.63 60.37
CA CYS A 71 -4.97 -13.45 59.38
C CYS A 71 -4.92 -12.74 58.03
N ILE A 72 -4.03 -13.22 57.18
CA ILE A 72 -3.96 -12.80 55.78
C ILE A 72 -4.61 -13.91 54.95
N PRO A 73 -5.72 -13.64 54.26
CA PRO A 73 -6.39 -14.63 53.42
C PRO A 73 -5.51 -14.99 52.22
N ARG A 74 -5.50 -16.26 51.85
CA ARG A 74 -4.60 -16.79 50.81
C ARG A 74 -5.27 -17.54 49.70
N ASP A 75 -6.33 -18.28 50.00
CA ASP A 75 -7.13 -18.89 48.95
C ASP A 75 -8.47 -19.37 49.50
N MET A 76 -9.39 -19.71 48.61
CA MET A 76 -10.60 -20.44 48.96
C MET A 76 -10.91 -21.50 47.91
N ILE A 77 -11.52 -22.59 48.33
CA ILE A 77 -12.02 -23.60 47.38
C ILE A 77 -13.29 -24.26 47.88
N ARG A 78 -14.21 -24.53 46.97
CA ARG A 78 -15.31 -25.48 47.18
C ARG A 78 -14.73 -26.89 47.17
N ALA A 79 -14.59 -27.51 48.34
CA ALA A 79 -14.01 -28.84 48.45
C ALA A 79 -14.97 -29.92 47.97
N VAL A 80 -16.13 -30.06 48.63
CA VAL A 80 -17.16 -31.02 48.25
C VAL A 80 -18.56 -30.50 48.58
N GLY A 81 -19.55 -30.83 47.75
CA GLY A 81 -20.91 -30.29 47.91
C GLY A 81 -20.92 -28.76 48.00
N ASN A 82 -21.50 -28.24 49.08
CA ASN A 82 -21.53 -26.81 49.43
C ASN A 82 -20.50 -26.43 50.50
N THR A 83 -19.56 -27.32 50.81
CA THR A 83 -18.51 -27.09 51.81
C THR A 83 -17.34 -26.33 51.19
N PHE A 84 -16.97 -25.23 51.86
CA PHE A 84 -15.88 -24.34 51.50
C PHE A 84 -14.74 -24.46 52.48
N ILE A 85 -13.52 -24.53 51.95
CA ILE A 85 -12.30 -24.41 52.73
C ILE A 85 -11.73 -23.03 52.45
N PHE A 86 -11.57 -22.25 53.52
CA PHE A 86 -10.92 -20.95 53.50
C PHE A 86 -9.51 -21.10 54.07
N GLY A 87 -8.51 -20.79 53.25
CA GLY A 87 -7.11 -20.88 53.61
C GLY A 87 -6.50 -19.51 53.89
N TYR A 88 -5.78 -19.39 55.00
CA TYR A 88 -5.17 -18.15 55.45
C TYR A 88 -3.87 -18.44 56.22
N ASN A 89 -3.12 -17.38 56.52
CA ASN A 89 -1.98 -17.46 57.42
C ASN A 89 -2.19 -16.49 58.59
N VAL A 90 -2.22 -17.02 59.82
CA VAL A 90 -2.23 -16.21 61.04
C VAL A 90 -0.82 -15.67 61.33
N GLN A 91 -0.74 -14.39 61.70
CA GLN A 91 0.52 -13.83 62.21
C GLN A 91 0.59 -14.04 63.73
N PHE A 92 1.44 -14.97 64.18
CA PHE A 92 1.60 -15.26 65.59
C PHE A 92 2.56 -14.29 66.29
N GLY A 93 2.17 -13.80 67.46
CA GLY A 93 3.06 -13.05 68.36
C GLY A 93 3.80 -13.94 69.38
N LEU A 94 3.07 -14.79 70.12
CA LEU A 94 3.60 -15.57 71.26
C LEU A 94 3.32 -17.09 71.20
N LYS A 95 2.60 -17.57 70.18
CA LYS A 95 2.22 -18.99 70.04
C LYS A 95 3.40 -19.79 69.46
N THR A 96 3.72 -20.94 70.07
CA THR A 96 4.88 -21.78 69.70
C THR A 96 4.59 -22.90 68.69
N SER A 97 3.31 -23.21 68.43
CA SER A 97 2.92 -24.26 67.47
C SER A 97 1.71 -23.83 66.65
N VAL A 98 1.79 -23.98 65.33
CA VAL A 98 0.69 -23.74 64.38
C VAL A 98 -0.25 -24.95 64.36
N GLN A 99 -1.54 -24.71 64.54
CA GLN A 99 -2.61 -25.71 64.47
C GLN A 99 -3.33 -25.63 63.11
N ILE A 100 -4.07 -26.68 62.74
CA ILE A 100 -4.85 -26.70 61.49
C ILE A 100 -5.85 -25.53 61.43
N SER A 101 -6.47 -25.19 62.56
CA SER A 101 -7.40 -24.05 62.68
C SER A 101 -6.74 -22.68 62.51
N ASP A 102 -5.41 -22.60 62.56
CA ASP A 102 -4.69 -21.35 62.30
C ASP A 102 -4.38 -21.16 60.80
N VAL A 103 -4.72 -22.14 59.96
CA VAL A 103 -4.45 -22.15 58.52
C VAL A 103 -5.73 -22.34 57.71
N PHE A 104 -6.68 -23.11 58.25
CA PHE A 104 -7.93 -23.44 57.57
C PHE A 104 -9.15 -23.16 58.44
N SER A 105 -10.19 -22.62 57.82
CA SER A 105 -11.56 -22.60 58.33
C SER A 105 -12.49 -23.25 57.30
N ILE A 106 -13.54 -23.92 57.77
CA ILE A 106 -14.52 -24.58 56.90
C ILE A 106 -15.86 -23.88 57.06
N PHE A 107 -16.56 -23.67 55.93
CA PHE A 107 -17.87 -23.04 55.90
C PHE A 107 -18.84 -23.88 55.05
N ASP A 108 -20.11 -23.89 55.42
CA ASP A 108 -21.22 -24.29 54.57
C ASP A 108 -21.74 -23.06 53.84
N TYR A 109 -21.77 -23.09 52.51
CA TYR A 109 -22.29 -21.99 51.72
C TYR A 109 -23.76 -22.24 51.35
N LYS A 110 -24.66 -21.44 51.93
CA LYS A 110 -26.10 -21.48 51.69
C LYS A 110 -26.66 -20.07 51.70
N ASP A 111 -27.66 -19.82 50.84
CA ASP A 111 -28.37 -18.54 50.75
C ASP A 111 -27.43 -17.31 50.67
N GLU A 112 -26.36 -17.44 49.87
CA GLU A 112 -25.35 -16.39 49.68
C GLU A 112 -24.67 -15.96 51.01
N THR A 113 -24.55 -16.88 51.95
CA THR A 113 -23.90 -16.70 53.25
C THR A 113 -22.96 -17.85 53.59
N PHE A 114 -21.90 -17.55 54.36
CA PHE A 114 -20.90 -18.51 54.81
C PHE A 114 -21.14 -18.88 56.29
N HIS A 115 -21.65 -20.08 56.54
CA HIS A 115 -21.89 -20.58 57.90
C HIS A 115 -20.71 -21.43 58.39
N PRO A 116 -20.03 -21.08 59.51
CA PRO A 116 -18.89 -21.85 60.00
C PRO A 116 -19.24 -23.31 60.32
N LEU A 117 -18.36 -24.23 59.92
CA LEU A 117 -18.41 -25.66 60.24
C LEU A 117 -17.19 -26.10 61.04
N SER A 118 -17.25 -27.28 61.67
CA SER A 118 -16.09 -27.88 62.32
C SER A 118 -15.05 -28.36 61.30
N LEU A 119 -13.79 -28.45 61.74
CA LEU A 119 -12.68 -28.96 60.92
C LEU A 119 -12.66 -30.49 60.77
N ASP A 120 -13.71 -31.19 61.20
CA ASP A 120 -13.71 -32.66 61.27
C ASP A 120 -13.53 -33.31 59.90
N ILE A 121 -13.94 -32.63 58.82
CA ILE A 121 -13.75 -33.07 57.43
C ILE A 121 -12.26 -33.21 57.06
N LEU A 122 -11.38 -32.45 57.71
CA LEU A 122 -9.94 -32.51 57.51
C LEU A 122 -9.22 -33.39 58.54
N LYS A 123 -9.94 -33.96 59.51
CA LYS A 123 -9.30 -34.81 60.53
C LYS A 123 -9.08 -36.20 59.97
N SER A 124 -7.83 -36.48 59.59
CA SER A 124 -7.30 -37.83 59.54
C SER A 124 -6.09 -37.89 60.47
N GLY A 125 -5.98 -38.97 61.25
CA GLY A 125 -4.87 -39.09 62.22
C GLY A 125 -3.48 -39.03 61.55
N GLN A 126 -3.39 -39.37 60.27
CA GLN A 126 -2.18 -39.22 59.46
C GLN A 126 -1.95 -37.76 59.02
N PHE A 127 -2.97 -37.06 58.53
CA PHE A 127 -2.84 -35.64 58.13
C PHE A 127 -2.42 -34.76 59.30
N GLU A 128 -2.98 -34.96 60.50
CA GLU A 128 -2.62 -34.18 61.68
C GLU A 128 -1.13 -34.32 62.03
N GLN A 129 -0.59 -35.55 61.92
CA GLN A 129 0.84 -35.82 62.14
C GLN A 129 1.70 -35.18 61.05
N ASP A 130 1.31 -35.34 59.79
CA ASP A 130 2.07 -34.80 58.65
C ASP A 130 2.05 -33.26 58.62
N PHE A 131 0.93 -32.64 58.99
CA PHE A 131 0.79 -31.19 59.16
C PHE A 131 1.68 -30.67 60.29
N ALA A 132 1.64 -31.32 61.46
CA ALA A 132 2.49 -30.94 62.59
C ALA A 132 3.98 -31.10 62.25
N ASN A 133 4.34 -32.16 61.53
CA ASN A 133 5.71 -32.38 61.06
C ASN A 133 6.17 -31.27 60.09
N LEU A 134 5.32 -30.86 59.15
CA LEU A 134 5.66 -29.79 58.20
C LEU A 134 6.07 -28.50 58.92
N TYR A 135 5.23 -28.01 59.84
CA TYR A 135 5.52 -26.80 60.61
C TYR A 135 6.66 -26.97 61.64
N LYS A 136 6.93 -28.19 62.09
CA LYS A 136 8.04 -28.48 63.01
C LYS A 136 9.40 -28.47 62.31
N TYR A 137 9.48 -29.03 61.11
CA TYR A 137 10.75 -29.19 60.39
C TYR A 137 11.08 -28.00 59.49
N TYR A 138 10.08 -27.27 58.99
CA TYR A 138 10.28 -26.15 58.07
C TYR A 138 9.78 -24.84 58.69
N LYS A 139 10.71 -23.96 59.07
CA LYS A 139 10.39 -22.70 59.77
C LYS A 139 9.67 -21.67 58.90
N GLU A 140 9.90 -21.68 57.60
CA GLU A 140 9.28 -20.74 56.65
C GLU A 140 7.96 -21.27 56.07
N THR A 141 7.37 -22.30 56.70
CA THR A 141 6.12 -22.91 56.24
C THR A 141 4.99 -21.89 56.24
N LYS A 142 4.40 -21.67 55.07
CA LYS A 142 3.16 -20.89 54.91
C LYS A 142 2.25 -21.56 53.89
N PHE A 143 0.94 -21.47 54.11
CA PHE A 143 -0.03 -21.87 53.12
C PHE A 143 -0.02 -20.90 51.94
N VAL A 144 -0.09 -21.43 50.72
CA VAL A 144 0.03 -20.65 49.49
C VAL A 144 -1.27 -20.65 48.72
N LYS A 145 -1.81 -21.82 48.38
CA LYS A 145 -3.03 -21.96 47.58
C LYS A 145 -3.65 -23.35 47.65
N PHE A 146 -4.88 -23.45 47.18
CA PHE A 146 -5.50 -24.72 46.79
C PHE A 146 -5.31 -24.95 45.29
N SER A 147 -5.18 -26.20 44.87
CA SER A 147 -5.19 -26.57 43.46
C SER A 147 -5.92 -27.88 43.27
N GLN A 148 -6.89 -27.91 42.36
CA GLN A 148 -7.62 -29.12 42.02
C GLN A 148 -7.18 -29.61 40.65
N ILE A 149 -6.63 -30.81 40.59
CA ILE A 149 -6.17 -31.48 39.36
C ILE A 149 -6.89 -32.82 39.26
N GLY A 150 -7.84 -32.90 38.32
CA GLY A 150 -8.73 -34.05 38.20
C GLY A 150 -9.50 -34.33 39.50
N PRO A 151 -9.49 -35.57 40.03
CA PRO A 151 -10.19 -35.93 41.26
C PRO A 151 -9.40 -35.59 42.53
N PHE A 152 -8.24 -34.93 42.44
CA PHE A 152 -7.38 -34.64 43.58
C PHE A 152 -7.35 -33.15 43.92
N LEU A 153 -7.41 -32.86 45.22
CA LEU A 153 -7.18 -31.56 45.81
C LEU A 153 -5.79 -31.51 46.44
N PHE A 154 -4.98 -30.55 46.04
CA PHE A 154 -3.68 -30.25 46.60
C PHE A 154 -3.77 -29.00 47.47
N MET A 155 -3.36 -29.13 48.73
CA MET A 155 -3.12 -27.99 49.60
C MET A 155 -1.63 -27.66 49.55
N VAL A 156 -1.28 -26.52 48.94
CA VAL A 156 0.11 -26.19 48.60
C VAL A 156 0.71 -25.27 49.67
N PHE A 157 1.87 -25.66 50.19
CA PHE A 157 2.64 -24.93 51.18
C PHE A 157 4.00 -24.57 50.61
N ARG A 158 4.46 -23.34 50.90
CA ARG A 158 5.86 -22.96 50.67
C ARG A 158 6.64 -23.22 51.94
N VAL A 159 7.78 -23.89 51.83
CA VAL A 159 8.63 -24.29 52.96
C VAL A 159 10.00 -23.60 52.98
N GLY A 160 10.32 -22.81 51.96
CA GLY A 160 11.56 -22.04 51.85
C GLY A 160 11.37 -20.67 51.19
N LYS A 161 12.49 -20.04 50.84
CA LYS A 161 12.50 -18.68 50.27
C LYS A 161 12.07 -18.66 48.81
N ASN A 162 12.40 -19.71 48.04
CA ASN A 162 12.07 -19.76 46.62
C ASN A 162 10.60 -20.15 46.43
N VAL A 163 9.98 -19.61 45.38
CA VAL A 163 8.59 -19.93 45.03
C VAL A 163 8.38 -21.40 44.63
N THR A 164 9.45 -22.10 44.26
CA THR A 164 9.50 -23.51 43.90
C THR A 164 9.69 -24.45 45.09
N ASP A 165 10.08 -23.93 46.26
CA ASP A 165 10.30 -24.74 47.47
C ASP A 165 8.95 -25.07 48.11
N ILE A 166 8.26 -26.04 47.53
CA ILE A 166 6.88 -26.39 47.89
C ILE A 166 6.76 -27.79 48.49
N LYS A 167 5.74 -27.95 49.33
CA LYS A 167 5.20 -29.23 49.79
C LYS A 167 3.69 -29.22 49.60
N THR A 168 3.13 -30.35 49.23
CA THR A 168 1.68 -30.48 49.01
C THR A 168 1.10 -31.54 49.93
N PHE A 169 -0.12 -31.30 50.41
CA PHE A 169 -0.97 -32.36 50.97
C PHE A 169 -1.99 -32.75 49.92
N LYS A 170 -1.97 -34.01 49.51
CA LYS A 170 -2.85 -34.56 48.48
C LYS A 170 -4.08 -35.19 49.13
N TRP A 171 -5.25 -34.81 48.62
CA TRP A 171 -6.56 -35.31 49.03
C TRP A 171 -7.30 -35.84 47.82
N ALA A 172 -7.95 -36.99 47.94
CA ALA A 172 -8.84 -37.53 46.91
C ALA A 172 -10.29 -37.10 47.21
N ILE A 173 -10.97 -36.56 46.21
CA ILE A 173 -12.40 -36.25 46.27
C ILE A 173 -13.16 -37.48 45.76
N GLN A 174 -13.80 -38.23 46.66
CA GLN A 174 -14.54 -39.46 46.30
C GLN A 174 -15.87 -39.50 47.04
N GLY A 175 -16.95 -39.86 46.34
CA GLY A 175 -18.25 -40.10 46.98
C GLY A 175 -18.87 -38.91 47.72
N GLY A 176 -18.39 -37.68 47.50
CA GLY A 176 -18.84 -36.53 48.27
C GLY A 176 -17.99 -36.21 49.51
N GLU A 177 -16.85 -36.89 49.70
CA GLU A 177 -15.96 -36.72 50.85
C GLU A 177 -14.50 -36.47 50.43
N LEU A 178 -13.72 -35.91 51.36
CA LEU A 178 -12.27 -35.74 51.22
C LEU A 178 -11.52 -36.86 51.95
N HIS A 179 -10.70 -37.60 51.21
CA HIS A 179 -9.81 -38.61 51.77
C HIS A 179 -8.36 -38.19 51.66
N TYR A 180 -7.66 -38.11 52.79
CA TYR A 180 -6.23 -37.80 52.80
C TYR A 180 -5.41 -38.92 52.16
N VAL A 181 -4.50 -38.56 51.26
CA VAL A 181 -3.64 -39.51 50.53
C VAL A 181 -2.23 -39.50 51.12
N ASP A 182 -1.48 -38.40 50.94
CA ASP A 182 -0.10 -38.25 51.42
C ASP A 182 0.42 -36.79 51.38
N ASN A 183 1.69 -36.59 51.76
CA ASN A 183 2.43 -35.33 51.67
C ASN A 183 3.70 -35.40 50.77
N ARG A 184 3.75 -36.35 49.84
CA ARG A 184 4.93 -36.66 49.00
C ARG A 184 4.65 -36.50 47.50
N SER A 185 3.43 -36.13 47.15
CA SER A 185 2.98 -35.93 45.78
C SER A 185 3.20 -34.49 45.27
N ASP A 186 4.26 -33.80 45.72
CA ASP A 186 4.54 -32.43 45.29
C ASP A 186 4.90 -32.31 43.80
N HIS A 187 5.52 -33.35 43.23
CA HIS A 187 5.82 -33.46 41.79
C HIS A 187 4.58 -33.58 40.90
N GLU A 188 3.42 -33.95 41.44
CA GLU A 188 2.15 -34.01 40.67
C GLU A 188 1.47 -32.64 40.56
N PHE A 189 1.84 -31.68 41.41
CA PHE A 189 1.34 -30.31 41.31
C PHE A 189 2.13 -29.56 40.23
N VAL A 190 1.48 -29.39 39.08
CA VAL A 190 2.04 -28.71 37.92
C VAL A 190 1.08 -27.61 37.46
N TYR A 191 1.63 -26.54 36.89
CA TYR A 191 0.86 -25.53 36.18
C TYR A 191 0.68 -25.95 34.72
N PRO A 192 -0.36 -25.48 34.03
CA PRO A 192 -0.47 -25.67 32.58
C PRO A 192 0.68 -25.01 31.83
N ASP A 193 0.76 -25.27 30.53
CA ASP A 193 1.70 -24.56 29.66
C ASP A 193 1.43 -23.05 29.69
N GLN A 194 2.49 -22.28 29.92
CA GLN A 194 2.40 -20.82 30.07
C GLN A 194 2.22 -20.11 28.73
N TYR A 195 2.60 -20.78 27.65
CA TYR A 195 2.41 -20.36 26.28
C TYR A 195 1.58 -21.42 25.57
N GLN A 196 0.48 -21.01 24.96
CA GLN A 196 -0.35 -21.91 24.15
C GLN A 196 0.17 -22.08 22.71
N PHE A 197 1.44 -21.72 22.50
CA PHE A 197 2.19 -21.80 21.25
C PHE A 197 3.66 -22.05 21.56
N GLU A 198 4.43 -22.48 20.56
CA GLU A 198 5.86 -22.74 20.70
C GLU A 198 6.68 -21.58 20.12
N TRP A 199 7.74 -21.20 20.84
CA TRP A 199 8.73 -20.22 20.35
C TRP A 199 9.73 -20.91 19.41
N VAL A 200 9.76 -20.46 18.16
CA VAL A 200 10.71 -20.92 17.15
C VAL A 200 11.93 -20.01 17.14
N ARG A 201 13.13 -20.57 17.31
CA ARG A 201 14.38 -19.81 17.23
C ARG A 201 14.77 -19.61 15.76
N THR A 202 15.18 -18.40 15.41
CA THR A 202 15.73 -18.13 14.07
C THR A 202 17.07 -18.84 13.85
N HIS A 203 17.41 -19.07 12.59
CA HIS A 203 18.66 -19.71 12.18
C HIS A 203 19.20 -19.08 10.90
N ARG A 204 20.45 -19.41 10.57
CA ARG A 204 21.22 -18.76 9.50
C ARG A 204 20.57 -18.78 8.11
N ASP A 205 19.81 -19.81 7.77
CA ASP A 205 19.14 -19.91 6.46
C ASP A 205 18.05 -18.84 6.23
N LEU A 206 17.60 -18.18 7.31
CA LEU A 206 16.64 -17.09 7.26
C LEU A 206 17.32 -15.74 6.98
N HIS A 207 18.64 -15.68 6.97
CA HIS A 207 19.36 -14.42 6.77
C HIS A 207 19.25 -13.98 5.31
N ARG A 208 18.95 -12.70 5.11
CA ARG A 208 19.04 -11.99 3.84
C ARG A 208 20.26 -11.08 3.90
N PHE A 209 21.13 -11.21 2.91
CA PHE A 209 22.41 -10.48 2.85
C PHE A 209 22.31 -9.28 1.91
N GLY A 210 22.97 -8.18 2.26
CA GLY A 210 23.05 -6.95 1.48
C GLY A 210 23.72 -5.86 2.33
N ASP A 211 23.48 -4.59 2.02
CA ASP A 211 24.04 -3.45 2.77
C ASP A 211 23.40 -3.31 4.17
N HIS A 212 22.10 -3.62 4.26
CA HIS A 212 21.32 -3.72 5.49
C HIS A 212 20.78 -5.15 5.65
N PRO A 213 21.63 -6.12 6.05
CA PRO A 213 21.24 -7.51 6.17
C PRO A 213 20.26 -7.70 7.34
N HIS A 214 19.29 -8.58 7.17
CA HIS A 214 18.23 -8.83 8.16
C HIS A 214 17.81 -10.31 8.19
N ILE A 215 17.02 -10.71 9.19
CA ILE A 215 16.47 -12.07 9.32
C ILE A 215 15.02 -12.09 8.84
N SER A 216 14.71 -12.94 7.85
CA SER A 216 13.35 -13.20 7.38
C SER A 216 12.57 -14.08 8.36
N ILE A 217 11.40 -13.62 8.79
CA ILE A 217 10.43 -14.34 9.59
C ILE A 217 9.23 -14.63 8.69
N GLU A 218 9.07 -15.89 8.29
CA GLU A 218 7.95 -16.38 7.47
C GLU A 218 7.82 -15.65 6.11
N ASP A 219 8.87 -14.98 5.64
CA ASP A 219 8.87 -14.09 4.47
C ASP A 219 7.80 -12.96 4.55
N ILE A 220 7.41 -12.61 5.77
CA ILE A 220 6.43 -11.55 6.09
C ILE A 220 7.09 -10.38 6.83
N LEU A 221 8.02 -10.70 7.73
CA LEU A 221 8.67 -9.77 8.64
C LEU A 221 10.17 -9.89 8.51
N PHE A 222 10.88 -8.77 8.61
CA PHE A 222 12.32 -8.75 8.50
C PHE A 222 12.90 -8.01 9.70
N VAL A 223 13.68 -8.71 10.51
CA VAL A 223 14.19 -8.18 11.78
C VAL A 223 15.69 -8.03 11.69
N GLU A 224 16.20 -6.87 12.08
CA GLU A 224 17.61 -6.61 12.22
C GLU A 224 17.92 -5.96 13.56
N CYS A 225 19.16 -6.15 14.01
CA CYS A 225 19.69 -5.52 15.22
C CYS A 225 21.03 -4.85 14.90
N ILE A 226 21.25 -4.39 13.68
CA ILE A 226 22.54 -3.86 13.22
C ILE A 226 22.50 -2.33 13.17
N GLY A 227 23.66 -1.67 13.11
CA GLY A 227 23.70 -0.22 12.90
C GLY A 227 23.27 0.63 14.10
N GLY A 228 23.13 0.01 15.28
CA GLY A 228 22.80 0.70 16.53
C GLY A 228 21.33 0.69 16.91
N ASP A 229 20.46 0.06 16.12
CA ASP A 229 19.05 -0.12 16.43
C ASP A 229 18.57 -1.57 16.21
N LEU A 230 17.45 -1.90 16.85
CA LEU A 230 16.60 -3.03 16.55
C LEU A 230 15.52 -2.51 15.62
N THR A 231 15.56 -2.96 14.37
CA THR A 231 14.65 -2.51 13.32
C THR A 231 13.79 -3.68 12.83
N ILE A 232 12.50 -3.41 12.67
CA ILE A 232 11.51 -4.36 12.14
C ILE A 232 10.94 -3.79 10.85
N LYS A 233 11.04 -4.54 9.75
CA LYS A 233 10.59 -4.18 8.40
C LYS A 233 9.51 -5.16 7.92
N VAL A 234 8.72 -4.72 6.95
CA VAL A 234 7.66 -5.52 6.28
C VAL A 234 7.94 -5.75 4.80
N GLU A 235 9.03 -5.18 4.28
CA GLU A 235 9.51 -5.38 2.91
C GLU A 235 10.88 -6.02 2.96
N ASP A 236 11.12 -7.00 2.08
CA ASP A 236 12.43 -7.63 1.88
C ASP A 236 13.33 -6.66 1.10
N ASN A 237 13.86 -5.65 1.81
CA ASN A 237 14.74 -4.65 1.25
C ASN A 237 16.03 -4.56 2.06
N THR A 238 17.14 -4.94 1.43
CA THR A 238 18.48 -4.86 2.00
C THR A 238 19.25 -3.60 1.59
N ASP A 239 18.68 -2.76 0.72
CA ASP A 239 19.31 -1.51 0.26
C ASP A 239 19.05 -0.34 1.23
N THR A 240 18.03 -0.45 2.09
CA THR A 240 17.71 0.58 3.10
C THR A 240 17.49 -0.01 4.49
N GLY A 241 17.88 0.76 5.51
CA GLY A 241 17.72 0.41 6.93
C GLY A 241 16.39 0.84 7.56
N SER A 242 15.46 1.43 6.81
CA SER A 242 14.20 1.94 7.40
C SER A 242 13.17 0.82 7.58
N GLY A 243 12.61 0.73 8.77
CA GLY A 243 11.53 -0.20 9.10
C GLY A 243 10.27 0.49 9.62
N ILE A 244 9.24 -0.31 9.94
CA ILE A 244 8.01 0.16 10.58
C ILE A 244 8.21 0.44 12.09
N LEU A 245 9.30 -0.07 12.67
CA LEU A 245 9.73 0.21 14.04
C LEU A 245 11.26 0.18 14.10
N SER A 246 11.84 1.12 14.84
CA SER A 246 13.26 1.18 15.18
C SER A 246 13.39 1.58 16.65
N GLU A 247 14.13 0.79 17.43
CA GLU A 247 14.48 1.09 18.82
C GLU A 247 15.99 1.02 19.02
N GLU A 248 16.60 1.96 19.74
CA GLU A 248 18.03 1.89 20.04
C GLU A 248 18.41 0.61 20.83
N VAL A 249 19.59 0.07 20.51
CA VAL A 249 20.22 -1.03 21.24
C VAL A 249 21.37 -0.54 22.10
N GLU A 250 21.65 -1.22 23.21
CA GLU A 250 22.75 -0.84 24.11
C GLU A 250 24.12 -0.99 23.43
N PHE A 251 24.29 -2.05 22.64
CA PHE A 251 25.55 -2.39 21.97
C PHE A 251 25.42 -2.19 20.46
N LYS A 252 25.97 -1.08 19.96
CA LYS A 252 25.78 -0.66 18.56
C LYS A 252 26.53 -1.51 17.54
N ASP A 253 27.65 -2.09 17.94
CA ASP A 253 28.53 -2.88 17.06
C ASP A 253 28.18 -4.38 17.15
N GLN A 254 26.90 -4.73 16.93
CA GLN A 254 26.44 -6.12 16.90
C GLN A 254 26.10 -6.58 15.47
N THR A 255 26.27 -7.87 15.20
CA THR A 255 25.93 -8.53 13.95
C THR A 255 24.63 -9.32 14.06
N LEU A 256 24.08 -9.82 12.94
CA LEU A 256 22.84 -10.62 12.98
C LEU A 256 22.95 -11.88 13.83
N ASP A 257 24.12 -12.49 13.91
CA ASP A 257 24.34 -13.73 14.69
C ASP A 257 24.40 -13.47 16.21
N ASP A 258 24.55 -12.21 16.62
CA ASP A 258 24.76 -11.83 18.03
C ASP A 258 23.44 -11.68 18.81
N ALA A 259 22.33 -11.36 18.12
CA ALA A 259 21.02 -11.22 18.72
C ALA A 259 20.29 -12.57 18.83
N GLU A 260 19.62 -12.82 19.95
CA GLU A 260 18.75 -13.99 20.12
C GLU A 260 17.31 -13.64 19.70
N ILE A 261 16.88 -14.12 18.53
CA ILE A 261 15.54 -13.85 17.99
C ILE A 261 14.71 -15.13 17.97
N PHE A 262 13.52 -15.05 18.55
CA PHE A 262 12.49 -16.08 18.53
C PHE A 262 11.19 -15.49 17.99
N TYR A 263 10.38 -16.32 17.33
CA TYR A 263 9.08 -15.93 16.83
C TYR A 263 8.03 -17.02 17.06
N ALA A 264 6.75 -16.64 17.01
CA ALA A 264 5.63 -17.56 16.98
C ALA A 264 4.53 -16.99 16.08
N LYS A 265 4.04 -17.78 15.12
CA LYS A 265 2.96 -17.39 14.21
C LYS A 265 1.63 -17.96 14.70
N ILE A 266 0.69 -17.07 14.96
CA ILE A 266 -0.67 -17.36 15.43
C ILE A 266 -1.63 -16.76 14.38
N ASP A 267 -1.94 -17.53 13.35
CA ASP A 267 -2.72 -17.08 12.20
C ASP A 267 -2.16 -15.77 11.60
N GLN A 268 -2.83 -14.64 11.81
CA GLN A 268 -2.45 -13.32 11.31
C GLN A 268 -1.57 -12.50 12.27
N ILE A 269 -1.25 -13.05 13.45
CA ILE A 269 -0.40 -12.42 14.45
C ILE A 269 0.95 -13.12 14.46
N ILE A 270 2.03 -12.35 14.44
CA ILE A 270 3.39 -12.86 14.66
C ILE A 270 3.91 -12.23 15.96
N LEU A 271 4.21 -13.08 16.94
CA LEU A 271 4.86 -12.67 18.17
C LEU A 271 6.37 -12.76 18.00
N LEU A 272 7.09 -11.77 18.50
CA LEU A 272 8.56 -11.75 18.48
C LEU A 272 9.07 -11.65 19.92
N LYS A 273 10.17 -12.36 20.16
CA LYS A 273 10.94 -12.31 21.39
C LYS A 273 12.40 -12.12 21.00
N ILE A 274 12.92 -10.93 21.24
CA ILE A 274 14.23 -10.49 20.74
C ILE A 274 15.08 -10.07 21.92
N LYS A 275 16.31 -10.58 21.99
CA LYS A 275 17.32 -10.10 22.93
C LYS A 275 18.53 -9.63 22.14
N PRO A 276 18.74 -8.30 22.05
CA PRO A 276 19.95 -7.76 21.48
C PRO A 276 21.19 -8.23 22.23
N PHE A 277 22.35 -8.11 21.59
CA PHE A 277 23.62 -8.58 22.10
C PHE A 277 23.93 -8.01 23.49
N GLN A 278 24.27 -8.89 24.43
CA GLN A 278 24.63 -8.56 25.82
C GLN A 278 23.59 -7.79 26.64
N GLU A 279 22.39 -7.52 26.11
CA GLU A 279 21.30 -6.97 26.89
C GLU A 279 20.78 -8.00 27.91
N ARG A 280 20.28 -7.51 29.05
CA ARG A 280 19.83 -8.38 30.16
C ARG A 280 18.45 -8.96 29.92
N GLU A 281 17.58 -8.21 29.25
CA GLU A 281 16.16 -8.54 29.09
C GLU A 281 15.81 -8.80 27.63
N PHE A 282 14.83 -9.67 27.42
CA PHE A 282 14.18 -9.82 26.11
C PHE A 282 13.16 -8.70 25.93
N ARG A 283 13.09 -8.15 24.72
CA ARG A 283 12.02 -7.27 24.24
C ARG A 283 11.00 -8.13 23.50
N TYR A 284 9.73 -7.85 23.71
CA TYR A 284 8.64 -8.61 23.07
C TYR A 284 7.82 -7.70 22.17
N PHE A 285 7.44 -8.23 21.01
CA PHE A 285 6.63 -7.50 20.05
C PHE A 285 5.47 -8.35 19.55
N VAL A 286 4.40 -7.67 19.16
CA VAL A 286 3.27 -8.24 18.45
C VAL A 286 3.15 -7.54 17.11
N TYR A 287 3.28 -8.32 16.04
CA TYR A 287 3.03 -7.86 14.69
C TYR A 287 1.69 -8.40 14.21
N ASN A 288 0.94 -7.53 13.55
CA ASN A 288 -0.34 -7.86 12.95
C ASN A 288 -0.21 -7.78 11.44
N ASN A 289 -0.25 -8.94 10.80
CA ASN A 289 -0.07 -9.07 9.36
C ASN A 289 -1.13 -8.32 8.55
N LYS A 290 -2.38 -8.30 9.04
CA LYS A 290 -3.46 -7.54 8.41
C LYS A 290 -3.22 -6.04 8.49
N LEU A 291 -2.82 -5.55 9.66
CA LEU A 291 -2.57 -4.12 9.86
C LEU A 291 -1.21 -3.64 9.34
N ARG A 292 -0.27 -4.55 9.12
CA ARG A 292 1.16 -4.27 8.91
C ARG A 292 1.76 -3.37 10.01
N GLU A 293 1.25 -3.51 11.23
CA GLU A 293 1.71 -2.75 12.39
C GLU A 293 2.45 -3.67 13.36
N VAL A 294 3.48 -3.12 14.01
CA VAL A 294 4.18 -3.78 15.11
C VAL A 294 4.08 -2.92 16.36
N HIS A 295 3.75 -3.57 17.47
CA HIS A 295 3.64 -2.93 18.78
C HIS A 295 4.58 -3.63 19.76
N ARG A 296 5.30 -2.85 20.56
CA ARG A 296 6.05 -3.40 21.71
C ARG A 296 5.06 -3.87 22.78
N PHE A 297 5.22 -5.11 23.22
CA PHE A 297 4.29 -5.78 24.12
C PHE A 297 5.01 -6.72 25.10
N ASP A 298 5.81 -6.13 25.99
CA ASP A 298 6.65 -6.84 26.98
C ASP A 298 5.86 -7.72 27.96
N SER A 299 4.55 -7.51 28.08
CA SER A 299 3.63 -8.36 28.85
C SER A 299 3.62 -9.84 28.42
N LEU A 300 4.12 -10.17 27.22
CA LEU A 300 4.31 -11.55 26.75
C LEU A 300 5.37 -12.35 27.54
N ARG A 301 6.16 -11.69 28.38
CA ARG A 301 7.31 -12.28 29.09
C ARG A 301 6.96 -13.47 29.98
N ASP A 302 5.83 -13.43 30.68
CA ASP A 302 5.54 -14.39 31.75
C ASP A 302 4.63 -15.53 31.28
N ALA A 303 3.52 -15.19 30.62
CA ALA A 303 2.56 -16.13 30.07
C ALA A 303 1.76 -15.47 28.92
N CYS A 304 1.30 -16.27 27.96
CA CYS A 304 0.46 -15.80 26.87
C CYS A 304 -0.48 -16.90 26.39
N CYS A 305 -1.78 -16.60 26.42
CA CYS A 305 -2.83 -17.47 25.90
C CYS A 305 -3.37 -16.94 24.59
N VAL A 306 -3.76 -17.84 23.69
CA VAL A 306 -4.38 -17.51 22.41
C VAL A 306 -5.88 -17.40 22.61
N LEU A 307 -6.48 -16.31 22.13
CA LEU A 307 -7.93 -16.15 22.16
C LEU A 307 -8.59 -17.07 21.10
N PRO A 308 -9.82 -17.53 21.33
CA PRO A 308 -10.55 -18.38 20.39
C PRO A 308 -10.62 -17.78 18.98
N GLU A 309 -10.69 -18.64 17.96
CA GLU A 309 -10.81 -18.26 16.54
C GLU A 309 -9.74 -17.26 16.06
N GLY A 310 -8.56 -17.22 16.70
CA GLY A 310 -7.47 -16.32 16.30
C GLY A 310 -7.74 -14.84 16.58
N HIS A 311 -8.69 -14.52 17.47
CA HIS A 311 -9.08 -13.14 17.77
C HIS A 311 -7.99 -12.30 18.46
N GLY A 312 -6.90 -12.91 18.89
CA GLY A 312 -5.81 -12.21 19.56
C GLY A 312 -5.09 -13.08 20.58
N VAL A 313 -4.42 -12.39 21.50
CA VAL A 313 -3.70 -12.98 22.62
C VAL A 313 -4.02 -12.25 23.92
N ILE A 314 -4.01 -13.00 25.02
CA ILE A 314 -4.28 -12.49 26.36
C ILE A 314 -3.12 -12.85 27.29
N VAL A 315 -2.72 -11.87 28.08
CA VAL A 315 -1.54 -11.93 28.97
C VAL A 315 -1.96 -11.48 30.38
N PRO A 316 -1.16 -11.75 31.42
CA PRO A 316 -1.60 -11.54 32.81
C PRO A 316 -2.04 -10.11 33.16
N ASN A 317 -1.45 -9.11 32.52
CA ASN A 317 -1.73 -7.70 32.74
C ASN A 317 -2.25 -7.01 31.47
N GLY A 318 -2.85 -7.74 30.52
CA GLY A 318 -3.30 -7.11 29.29
C GLY A 318 -3.77 -8.05 28.21
N TYR A 319 -3.96 -7.51 27.01
CA TYR A 319 -4.32 -8.27 25.83
C TYR A 319 -3.95 -7.50 24.55
N TYR A 320 -3.87 -8.24 23.46
CA TYR A 320 -3.78 -7.71 22.11
C TYR A 320 -4.83 -8.41 21.24
N LEU A 321 -5.70 -7.66 20.59
CA LEU A 321 -6.73 -8.19 19.69
C LEU A 321 -6.30 -8.05 18.24
N ILE A 322 -6.79 -8.95 17.38
CA ILE A 322 -6.54 -8.93 15.93
C ILE A 322 -7.02 -7.62 15.27
N ASN A 323 -7.97 -6.95 15.91
CA ASN A 323 -8.41 -5.61 15.52
C ASN A 323 -7.42 -4.48 15.93
N GLY A 324 -6.19 -4.81 16.33
CA GLY A 324 -5.14 -3.84 16.67
C GLY A 324 -5.27 -3.24 18.06
N GLN A 325 -6.37 -3.51 18.78
CA GLN A 325 -6.55 -2.99 20.13
C GLN A 325 -5.56 -3.66 21.08
N ILE A 326 -4.67 -2.84 21.62
CA ILE A 326 -3.72 -3.22 22.67
C ILE A 326 -4.14 -2.58 23.98
N LYS A 327 -4.17 -3.37 25.06
CA LYS A 327 -4.39 -2.84 26.40
C LYS A 327 -3.41 -3.48 27.37
N VAL A 328 -2.65 -2.63 28.06
CA VAL A 328 -1.80 -3.01 29.19
C VAL A 328 -2.34 -2.32 30.43
N TYR A 329 -2.61 -3.09 31.47
CA TYR A 329 -2.99 -2.60 32.78
C TYR A 329 -1.73 -2.36 33.60
N ASP A 330 -1.57 -1.14 34.09
CA ASP A 330 -0.50 -0.79 35.02
C ASP A 330 -0.85 -1.37 36.40
N ASN A 331 -0.20 -2.47 36.76
CA ASN A 331 -0.30 -3.08 38.08
C ASN A 331 1.10 -3.55 38.52
N ASN A 332 1.30 -3.63 39.84
CA ASN A 332 2.58 -4.07 40.41
C ASN A 332 2.72 -5.60 40.44
N LEU A 333 1.89 -6.33 39.68
CA LEU A 333 1.87 -7.80 39.67
C LEU A 333 2.79 -8.31 38.54
N THR A 334 3.95 -8.82 38.92
CA THR A 334 4.97 -9.38 38.01
C THR A 334 5.13 -10.88 38.26
N GLU A 335 5.70 -11.64 37.30
CA GLU A 335 5.89 -13.10 37.40
C GLU A 335 4.55 -13.85 37.55
N MET A 336 3.56 -13.43 36.75
CA MET A 336 2.22 -14.00 36.76
C MET A 336 2.15 -15.23 35.86
N MET A 337 1.73 -16.36 36.41
CA MET A 337 1.63 -17.62 35.68
C MET A 337 0.20 -17.89 35.23
N PHE A 338 -0.01 -18.39 34.03
CA PHE A 338 -1.28 -18.96 33.62
C PHE A 338 -1.66 -20.15 34.51
N GLU A 339 -2.87 -20.10 35.08
CA GLU A 339 -3.41 -21.09 36.01
C GLU A 339 -4.43 -22.00 35.33
N ARG A 340 -5.44 -21.40 34.68
CA ARG A 340 -6.52 -22.11 33.97
C ARG A 340 -7.32 -21.17 33.10
N MET A 341 -8.06 -21.76 32.16
CA MET A 341 -9.11 -21.12 31.40
C MET A 341 -10.44 -21.83 31.68
N VAL A 342 -11.52 -21.07 31.87
CA VAL A 342 -12.88 -21.60 32.03
C VAL A 342 -13.76 -21.07 30.91
N SER A 343 -14.30 -21.97 30.08
CA SER A 343 -15.30 -21.63 29.07
C SER A 343 -16.69 -21.68 29.68
N SER A 344 -17.53 -20.69 29.35
CA SER A 344 -18.94 -20.74 29.70
C SER A 344 -19.69 -21.76 28.82
N PRO A 345 -20.73 -22.45 29.34
CA PRO A 345 -21.48 -23.43 28.54
C PRO A 345 -22.28 -22.83 27.37
N ASN A 346 -22.63 -21.54 27.44
CA ASN A 346 -23.23 -20.83 26.30
C ASN A 346 -22.22 -20.67 25.13
N GLY A 347 -20.91 -20.87 25.35
CA GLY A 347 -19.88 -20.75 24.31
C GLY A 347 -19.47 -19.31 23.99
N GLU A 348 -19.95 -18.33 24.77
CA GLU A 348 -19.74 -16.90 24.51
C GLU A 348 -18.53 -16.33 25.24
N ASP A 349 -18.30 -16.81 26.46
CA ASP A 349 -17.42 -16.18 27.43
C ASP A 349 -16.29 -17.13 27.82
N TYR A 350 -15.09 -16.57 27.97
CA TYR A 350 -13.89 -17.28 28.36
C TYR A 350 -13.24 -16.53 29.52
N MET A 351 -13.02 -17.20 30.64
CA MET A 351 -12.37 -16.62 31.80
C MET A 351 -10.93 -17.12 31.89
N TYR A 352 -9.97 -16.23 31.65
CA TYR A 352 -8.55 -16.52 31.81
C TYR A 352 -8.09 -16.16 33.21
N VAL A 353 -7.41 -17.09 33.88
CA VAL A 353 -6.94 -16.92 35.25
C VAL A 353 -5.43 -17.00 35.29
N PHE A 354 -4.81 -15.97 35.85
CA PHE A 354 -3.38 -15.89 36.10
C PHE A 354 -3.11 -15.79 37.60
N TYR A 355 -1.99 -16.34 38.06
CA TYR A 355 -1.63 -16.44 39.47
C TYR A 355 -0.19 -15.95 39.73
N ASN A 356 -0.06 -15.05 40.70
CA ASN A 356 1.23 -14.59 41.21
C ASN A 356 1.75 -15.56 42.27
N ARG A 357 2.79 -16.33 41.96
CA ARG A 357 3.37 -17.24 42.97
C ARG A 357 3.97 -16.49 44.14
N LYS A 358 4.54 -15.30 43.95
CA LYS A 358 5.26 -14.57 45.01
C LYS A 358 4.31 -13.95 46.03
N GLN A 359 3.32 -13.21 45.54
CA GLN A 359 2.38 -12.44 46.35
C GLN A 359 1.08 -13.19 46.66
N GLY A 360 0.69 -14.16 45.83
CA GLY A 360 -0.52 -14.97 46.00
C GLY A 360 -1.78 -14.33 45.42
N ASN A 361 -1.64 -13.35 44.53
CA ASN A 361 -2.76 -12.70 43.85
C ASN A 361 -3.17 -13.46 42.60
N TYR A 362 -4.45 -13.37 42.26
CA TYR A 362 -5.03 -13.80 41.01
C TYR A 362 -5.45 -12.60 40.18
N THR A 363 -5.26 -12.70 38.87
CA THR A 363 -5.87 -11.81 37.89
C THR A 363 -6.79 -12.64 37.02
N ILE A 364 -8.06 -12.26 36.99
CA ILE A 364 -9.09 -12.92 36.20
C ILE A 364 -9.52 -11.95 35.09
N LEU A 365 -9.44 -12.41 33.85
CA LEU A 365 -9.79 -11.65 32.65
C LEU A 365 -10.91 -12.38 31.89
N PRO A 366 -12.16 -11.90 31.98
CA PRO A 366 -13.26 -12.39 31.14
C PRO A 366 -13.14 -11.84 29.72
N TYR A 367 -13.31 -12.71 28.73
CA TYR A 367 -13.30 -12.40 27.31
C TYR A 367 -14.59 -12.88 26.66
N ASN A 368 -15.26 -12.02 25.89
CA ASN A 368 -16.47 -12.35 25.15
C ASN A 368 -16.19 -12.45 23.65
N ILE A 369 -16.51 -13.59 23.04
CA ILE A 369 -16.17 -13.90 21.64
C ILE A 369 -17.00 -13.09 20.63
N ILE A 370 -18.26 -12.75 20.94
CA ILE A 370 -19.17 -12.03 20.03
C ILE A 370 -18.77 -10.56 19.91
N SER A 371 -18.60 -9.90 21.05
CA SER A 371 -18.17 -8.51 21.13
C SER A 371 -16.67 -8.34 20.89
N GLN A 372 -15.92 -9.45 20.88
CA GLN A 372 -14.46 -9.49 20.80
C GLN A 372 -13.79 -8.55 21.80
N ASN A 373 -14.30 -8.52 23.04
CA ASN A 373 -13.85 -7.60 24.07
C ASN A 373 -13.42 -8.35 25.33
N VAL A 374 -12.42 -7.80 26.01
CA VAL A 374 -12.00 -8.23 27.34
C VAL A 374 -12.60 -7.27 28.37
N ASP A 375 -13.33 -7.81 29.34
CA ASP A 375 -13.92 -7.02 30.42
C ASP A 375 -12.87 -6.56 31.44
N ASN A 376 -13.28 -5.69 32.37
CA ASN A 376 -12.38 -5.20 33.41
C ASN A 376 -11.78 -6.35 34.23
N PRO A 377 -10.45 -6.35 34.45
CA PRO A 377 -9.78 -7.38 35.23
C PRO A 377 -10.29 -7.42 36.67
N ILE A 378 -10.50 -8.63 37.18
CA ILE A 378 -10.77 -8.87 38.59
C ILE A 378 -9.46 -9.27 39.27
N TYR A 379 -9.02 -8.44 40.21
CA TYR A 379 -7.85 -8.71 41.06
C TYR A 379 -8.31 -9.22 42.43
N CYS A 380 -7.84 -10.40 42.83
CA CYS A 380 -8.23 -11.03 44.10
C CYS A 380 -7.09 -11.87 44.69
N ASN A 381 -7.19 -12.29 45.96
CA ASN A 381 -6.21 -13.20 46.58
C ASN A 381 -6.71 -14.65 46.62
N GLY A 382 -7.90 -14.93 46.10
CA GLY A 382 -8.48 -16.26 46.03
C GLY A 382 -9.93 -16.21 45.64
N PHE A 383 -10.38 -17.26 44.96
CA PHE A 383 -11.71 -17.32 44.39
C PHE A 383 -12.19 -18.76 44.23
N SER A 384 -13.50 -18.93 44.18
CA SER A 384 -14.13 -20.20 43.85
C SER A 384 -15.33 -19.98 42.94
N LEU A 385 -15.48 -20.89 41.98
CA LEU A 385 -16.59 -20.93 41.04
C LEU A 385 -17.58 -22.03 41.44
N PHE A 386 -18.87 -21.74 41.32
CA PHE A 386 -19.96 -22.63 41.72
C PHE A 386 -20.64 -23.29 40.52
N LYS A 387 -21.39 -24.37 40.78
CA LYS A 387 -22.16 -25.08 39.75
C LYS A 387 -23.22 -24.20 39.09
N ASN A 388 -23.82 -23.28 39.85
CA ASN A 388 -24.84 -22.33 39.39
C ASN A 388 -24.26 -21.06 38.74
N GLY A 389 -22.94 -20.99 38.52
CA GLY A 389 -22.30 -19.83 37.91
C GLY A 389 -21.95 -18.69 38.88
N GLU A 390 -22.15 -18.87 40.19
CA GLU A 390 -21.66 -17.90 41.15
C GLU A 390 -20.12 -17.93 41.20
N LEU A 391 -19.50 -16.76 41.15
CA LEU A 391 -18.07 -16.56 41.38
C LEU A 391 -17.92 -15.80 42.70
N THR A 392 -17.28 -16.42 43.68
CA THR A 392 -16.95 -15.73 44.93
C THR A 392 -15.46 -15.50 45.05
N TYR A 393 -15.06 -14.28 45.42
CA TYR A 393 -13.65 -13.93 45.65
C TYR A 393 -13.51 -12.90 46.76
N PHE A 394 -12.32 -12.77 47.35
CA PHE A 394 -11.99 -11.68 48.27
C PHE A 394 -11.06 -10.66 47.60
N ARG A 395 -11.21 -9.40 48.00
CA ARG A 395 -10.34 -8.33 47.55
C ARG A 395 -8.94 -8.47 48.15
N VAL A 396 -7.97 -7.84 47.50
CA VAL A 396 -6.57 -7.83 47.89
C VAL A 396 -6.43 -7.01 49.19
N ASP A 397 -6.22 -7.69 50.31
CA ASP A 397 -5.86 -7.08 51.60
C ASP A 397 -4.57 -7.74 52.13
N GLU A 398 -3.49 -6.96 52.23
CA GLU A 398 -2.19 -7.44 52.71
C GLU A 398 -2.05 -7.36 54.24
N GLU A 399 -2.89 -6.54 54.89
CA GLU A 399 -2.88 -6.38 56.34
C GLU A 399 -3.64 -7.52 57.04
N PRO A 400 -3.10 -8.09 58.14
CA PRO A 400 -3.82 -9.09 58.92
C PRO A 400 -5.09 -8.53 59.54
N GLN A 401 -6.24 -9.12 59.19
CA GLN A 401 -7.55 -8.71 59.65
C GLN A 401 -8.38 -9.92 60.09
N LYS A 402 -9.48 -9.65 60.81
CA LYS A 402 -10.40 -10.69 61.30
C LYS A 402 -11.65 -10.85 60.42
N HIS A 403 -12.05 -9.79 59.74
CA HIS A 403 -13.24 -9.75 58.90
C HIS A 403 -12.83 -9.52 57.45
N HIS A 404 -13.07 -10.50 56.59
CA HIS A 404 -12.68 -10.47 55.19
C HIS A 404 -13.93 -10.33 54.32
N VAL A 405 -13.95 -9.32 53.46
CA VAL A 405 -15.08 -9.08 52.56
C VAL A 405 -14.94 -9.98 51.32
N ALA A 406 -15.88 -10.91 51.17
CA ALA A 406 -16.04 -11.73 49.98
C ALA A 406 -17.16 -11.15 49.09
N GLN A 407 -16.88 -10.97 47.81
CA GLN A 407 -17.86 -10.55 46.82
C GLN A 407 -18.38 -11.77 46.08
N ILE A 408 -19.70 -11.89 46.00
CA ILE A 408 -20.42 -12.95 45.31
C ILE A 408 -21.01 -12.34 44.05
N TRP A 409 -20.55 -12.82 42.90
CA TRP A 409 -20.99 -12.40 41.59
C TRP A 409 -21.77 -13.52 40.92
N GLN A 410 -22.86 -13.19 40.25
CA GLN A 410 -23.43 -14.07 39.23
C GLN A 410 -22.56 -13.92 37.97
N THR A 411 -22.19 -15.05 37.36
CA THR A 411 -21.38 -15.07 36.13
C THR A 411 -21.95 -16.07 35.12
N PRO A 412 -21.59 -15.96 33.83
CA PRO A 412 -21.95 -16.96 32.82
C PRO A 412 -21.13 -18.28 32.93
N PHE A 413 -20.13 -18.35 33.82
CA PHE A 413 -19.24 -19.50 33.94
C PHE A 413 -19.80 -20.55 34.90
N THR A 414 -20.58 -21.52 34.41
CA THR A 414 -21.12 -22.61 35.24
C THR A 414 -20.28 -23.88 35.11
N LEU A 415 -20.07 -24.60 36.22
CA LEU A 415 -19.31 -25.87 36.22
C LEU A 415 -20.10 -27.07 35.68
N GLU A 416 -21.42 -26.94 35.56
CA GLU A 416 -22.32 -27.93 34.97
C GLU A 416 -23.19 -27.22 33.93
N GLU A 417 -23.59 -27.95 32.87
CA GLU A 417 -24.60 -27.45 31.94
C GLU A 417 -25.92 -27.29 32.69
N LEU A 418 -26.31 -26.05 32.92
CA LEU A 418 -27.68 -25.74 33.34
C LEU A 418 -28.58 -26.09 32.16
N ASN A 419 -29.32 -27.20 32.28
CA ASN A 419 -30.42 -27.52 31.37
C ASN A 419 -31.51 -26.47 31.58
N ASN A 420 -31.35 -25.31 30.94
CA ASN A 420 -32.41 -24.33 30.88
C ASN A 420 -33.54 -24.95 30.03
N GLU A 421 -34.72 -25.08 30.63
CA GLU A 421 -35.96 -25.44 29.94
C GLU A 421 -36.39 -24.25 29.06
N THR A 422 -35.66 -23.98 27.98
CA THR A 422 -36.04 -22.98 26.99
C THR A 422 -36.71 -23.61 25.77
N ASP A 423 -37.32 -22.75 24.95
CA ASP A 423 -38.22 -23.06 23.83
C ASP A 423 -37.58 -23.95 22.77
N LYS A 424 -37.59 -25.27 23.02
CA LYS A 424 -36.92 -26.30 22.20
C LYS A 424 -37.45 -26.36 20.75
N ASP A 425 -38.62 -25.79 20.52
CA ASP A 425 -39.28 -25.76 19.23
C ASP A 425 -38.79 -24.59 18.35
N HIS A 426 -38.05 -23.62 18.93
CA HIS A 426 -37.50 -22.50 18.17
C HIS A 426 -36.35 -22.95 17.25
N PHE A 427 -36.30 -22.45 16.00
CA PHE A 427 -35.32 -22.91 15.00
C PHE A 427 -33.86 -22.71 15.44
N LEU A 428 -33.54 -21.62 16.15
CA LEU A 428 -32.19 -21.41 16.72
C LEU A 428 -31.76 -22.55 17.65
N TYR A 429 -32.69 -23.15 18.40
CA TYR A 429 -32.38 -24.29 19.27
C TYR A 429 -31.92 -25.52 18.47
N GLN A 430 -32.44 -25.71 17.25
CA GLN A 430 -32.03 -26.79 16.35
C GLN A 430 -30.62 -26.58 15.77
N ILE A 431 -30.21 -25.33 15.57
CA ILE A 431 -28.86 -24.96 15.12
C ILE A 431 -27.86 -25.13 16.27
N GLY A 432 -28.24 -24.68 17.47
CA GLY A 432 -27.39 -24.73 18.66
C GLY A 432 -26.68 -23.40 18.91
N ASN A 433 -26.59 -22.99 20.18
CA ASN A 433 -26.10 -21.66 20.55
C ASN A 433 -24.66 -21.40 20.08
N ARG A 434 -23.78 -22.41 20.14
CA ARG A 434 -22.37 -22.25 19.75
C ARG A 434 -22.21 -21.81 18.29
N ASP A 435 -22.99 -22.36 17.39
CA ASP A 435 -22.93 -22.00 15.96
C ASP A 435 -23.52 -20.60 15.71
N VAL A 436 -24.57 -20.22 16.45
CA VAL A 436 -25.13 -18.86 16.41
C VAL A 436 -24.11 -17.84 16.91
N VAL A 437 -23.46 -18.12 18.04
CA VAL A 437 -22.42 -17.28 18.64
C VAL A 437 -21.24 -17.11 17.69
N ARG A 438 -20.81 -18.18 17.01
CA ARG A 438 -19.73 -18.14 16.03
C ARG A 438 -20.08 -17.27 14.82
N CYS A 439 -21.28 -17.45 14.25
CA CYS A 439 -21.78 -16.59 13.17
C CYS A 439 -21.79 -15.11 13.57
N MET A 440 -22.30 -14.81 14.77
CA MET A 440 -22.33 -13.43 15.27
C MET A 440 -20.92 -12.85 15.47
N ALA A 441 -19.96 -13.64 15.96
CA ALA A 441 -18.57 -13.22 16.11
C ALA A 441 -17.92 -12.89 14.75
N GLU A 442 -18.14 -13.72 13.72
CA GLU A 442 -17.64 -13.45 12.37
C GLU A 442 -18.28 -12.20 11.75
N CYS A 443 -19.58 -12.00 11.96
CA CYS A 443 -20.25 -10.76 11.54
C CYS A 443 -19.73 -9.52 12.28
N SER A 444 -19.41 -9.62 13.58
CA SER A 444 -18.75 -8.56 14.33
C SER A 444 -17.36 -8.24 13.77
N GLU A 445 -16.61 -9.24 13.28
CA GLU A 445 -15.33 -9.01 12.62
C GLU A 445 -15.50 -8.19 11.33
N ILE A 446 -16.52 -8.50 10.52
CA ILE A 446 -16.87 -7.71 9.32
C ILE A 446 -17.18 -6.25 9.72
N LEU A 447 -17.95 -6.03 10.78
CA LEU A 447 -18.24 -4.69 11.29
C LEU A 447 -16.98 -3.94 11.70
N ASN A 448 -16.09 -4.59 12.46
CA ASN A 448 -14.83 -4.00 12.91
C ASN A 448 -13.94 -3.61 11.72
N LEU A 449 -13.91 -4.44 10.66
CA LEU A 449 -13.18 -4.12 9.43
C LEU A 449 -13.82 -2.95 8.67
N ALA A 450 -15.14 -2.93 8.53
CA ALA A 450 -15.85 -1.94 7.74
C ALA A 450 -15.85 -0.53 8.37
N THR A 451 -15.71 -0.43 9.70
CA THR A 451 -15.68 0.86 10.42
C THR A 451 -14.30 1.46 10.62
N ARG A 452 -13.23 0.81 10.16
CA ARG A 452 -11.87 1.31 10.36
C ARG A 452 -11.51 2.48 9.44
N ASP A 453 -10.66 3.36 9.98
CA ASP A 453 -10.09 4.48 9.24
C ASP A 453 -8.80 4.11 8.50
N SER A 454 -8.01 3.20 9.07
CA SER A 454 -6.75 2.71 8.50
C SER A 454 -7.01 1.71 7.37
N THR A 455 -6.58 2.05 6.17
CA THR A 455 -6.73 1.24 4.97
C THR A 455 -5.43 0.52 4.68
N TYR A 456 -5.29 -0.70 5.19
CA TYR A 456 -4.29 -1.61 4.64
C TYR A 456 -4.75 -2.08 3.25
N ASP A 457 -3.79 -2.48 2.41
CA ASP A 457 -3.99 -2.70 0.97
C ASP A 457 -5.14 -3.67 0.63
N GLU A 458 -5.41 -4.62 1.52
CA GLU A 458 -6.34 -5.73 1.30
C GLU A 458 -7.67 -5.60 2.08
N LEU A 459 -7.93 -4.47 2.75
CA LEU A 459 -9.12 -4.31 3.62
C LEU A 459 -10.43 -4.68 2.91
N TYR A 460 -10.63 -4.15 1.70
CA TYR A 460 -11.85 -4.38 0.95
C TYR A 460 -11.94 -5.79 0.37
N ILE A 461 -10.79 -6.41 0.05
CA ILE A 461 -10.72 -7.81 -0.39
C ILE A 461 -11.14 -8.73 0.77
N ASP A 462 -10.61 -8.46 1.97
CA ASP A 462 -10.97 -9.17 3.20
C ASP A 462 -12.45 -9.03 3.53
N LEU A 463 -13.02 -7.83 3.39
CA LEU A 463 -14.46 -7.60 3.57
C LEU A 463 -15.29 -8.43 2.59
N VAL A 464 -14.96 -8.41 1.28
CA VAL A 464 -15.67 -9.19 0.26
C VAL A 464 -15.61 -10.68 0.59
N LYS A 465 -14.43 -11.19 0.93
CA LYS A 465 -14.19 -12.59 1.23
C LYS A 465 -14.96 -13.02 2.48
N ARG A 466 -14.83 -12.31 3.59
CA ARG A 466 -15.48 -12.66 4.85
C ARG A 466 -17.00 -12.56 4.76
N SER A 467 -17.53 -11.53 4.10
CA SER A 467 -18.98 -11.44 3.88
C SER A 467 -19.49 -12.60 3.03
N ALA A 468 -18.72 -13.10 2.05
CA ALA A 468 -19.07 -14.30 1.30
C ALA A 468 -18.98 -15.57 2.17
N ASP A 469 -17.88 -15.75 2.90
CA ASP A 469 -17.63 -16.93 3.75
C ASP A 469 -18.74 -17.09 4.81
N VAL A 470 -19.19 -16.00 5.44
CA VAL A 470 -20.29 -16.02 6.41
C VAL A 470 -21.61 -16.44 5.76
N VAL A 471 -21.97 -15.86 4.61
CA VAL A 471 -23.22 -16.19 3.90
C VAL A 471 -23.21 -17.66 3.44
N GLU A 472 -22.07 -18.17 3.01
CA GLU A 472 -21.93 -19.57 2.55
C GLU A 472 -21.88 -20.58 3.71
N SER A 473 -21.21 -20.24 4.81
CA SER A 473 -21.03 -21.14 5.95
C SER A 473 -22.29 -21.28 6.80
N TYR A 474 -23.10 -20.21 6.90
CA TYR A 474 -24.27 -20.15 7.78
C TYR A 474 -25.57 -20.02 6.99
N PHE A 475 -25.94 -21.05 6.22
CA PHE A 475 -27.14 -21.07 5.37
C PHE A 475 -28.46 -20.73 6.10
N TRP A 476 -28.51 -20.93 7.41
CA TRP A 476 -29.69 -20.65 8.24
C TRP A 476 -29.95 -19.17 8.49
N ILE A 477 -28.99 -18.28 8.20
CA ILE A 477 -29.16 -16.83 8.39
C ILE A 477 -30.08 -16.20 7.32
N ASP A 478 -30.42 -16.95 6.26
CA ASP A 478 -31.39 -16.59 5.21
C ASP A 478 -32.85 -16.83 5.63
N ASN A 479 -33.10 -17.08 6.91
CA ASN A 479 -34.44 -17.28 7.44
C ASN A 479 -35.20 -15.95 7.54
N ASP A 480 -36.46 -15.91 7.08
CA ASP A 480 -37.35 -14.74 7.14
C ASP A 480 -37.45 -14.13 8.56
N GLY A 481 -37.24 -14.93 9.62
CA GLY A 481 -37.24 -14.47 11.01
C GLY A 481 -36.01 -13.64 11.44
N LEU A 482 -35.01 -13.45 10.58
CA LEU A 482 -33.74 -12.78 10.87
C LEU A 482 -33.58 -11.42 10.16
N ASN A 483 -34.69 -10.83 9.69
CA ASN A 483 -34.77 -9.47 9.13
C ASN A 483 -33.74 -9.19 8.01
N GLY A 484 -33.46 -10.18 7.17
CA GLY A 484 -32.58 -10.02 5.99
C GLY A 484 -31.13 -9.74 6.36
N LEU A 485 -30.54 -10.54 7.27
CA LEU A 485 -29.12 -10.44 7.62
C LEU A 485 -28.20 -10.71 6.40
N VAL A 486 -28.58 -11.69 5.56
CA VAL A 486 -27.92 -12.01 4.28
C VAL A 486 -27.87 -10.79 3.37
N ASP A 487 -28.95 -10.03 3.29
CA ASP A 487 -29.01 -8.84 2.43
C ASP A 487 -28.00 -7.78 2.85
N SER A 488 -27.84 -7.52 4.16
CA SER A 488 -26.86 -6.55 4.66
C SER A 488 -25.43 -7.00 4.39
N LEU A 489 -25.13 -8.29 4.57
CA LEU A 489 -23.81 -8.86 4.26
C LEU A 489 -23.50 -8.76 2.75
N ASN A 490 -24.48 -9.05 1.89
CA ASN A 490 -24.33 -8.92 0.44
C ASN A 490 -24.14 -7.45 0.00
N GLN A 491 -24.84 -6.50 0.63
CA GLN A 491 -24.66 -5.07 0.35
C GLN A 491 -23.26 -4.58 0.74
N ILE A 492 -22.74 -5.02 1.89
CA ILE A 492 -21.36 -4.74 2.32
C ILE A 492 -20.37 -5.33 1.33
N LYS A 493 -20.56 -6.60 0.93
CA LYS A 493 -19.75 -7.29 -0.08
C LYS A 493 -19.71 -6.51 -1.41
N GLU A 494 -20.87 -6.11 -1.94
CA GLU A 494 -20.94 -5.37 -3.20
C GLU A 494 -20.25 -4.01 -3.10
N THR A 495 -20.48 -3.28 -2.00
CA THR A 495 -19.90 -1.95 -1.78
C THR A 495 -18.39 -2.01 -1.55
N ALA A 496 -17.91 -3.01 -0.81
CA ALA A 496 -16.48 -3.29 -0.67
C ALA A 496 -15.86 -3.68 -2.02
N GLY A 497 -16.55 -4.47 -2.84
CA GLY A 497 -16.11 -4.78 -4.20
C GLY A 497 -15.93 -3.54 -5.08
N GLN A 498 -16.88 -2.60 -5.03
CA GLN A 498 -16.78 -1.30 -5.71
C GLN A 498 -15.61 -0.44 -5.17
N ALA A 499 -15.29 -0.57 -3.88
CA ALA A 499 -14.23 0.18 -3.24
C ALA A 499 -12.82 -0.27 -3.68
N ILE A 500 -12.63 -1.53 -4.07
CA ILE A 500 -11.30 -2.09 -4.42
C ILE A 500 -10.64 -1.28 -5.55
N ASP A 501 -11.35 -1.08 -6.66
CA ASP A 501 -10.78 -0.41 -7.84
C ASP A 501 -10.51 1.09 -7.57
N GLU A 502 -11.43 1.76 -6.87
CA GLU A 502 -11.27 3.16 -6.49
C GLU A 502 -10.15 3.35 -5.45
N PHE A 503 -10.03 2.43 -4.50
CA PHE A 503 -8.96 2.45 -3.50
C PHE A 503 -7.58 2.25 -4.13
N ASN A 504 -7.43 1.27 -5.02
CA ASN A 504 -6.20 1.03 -5.77
C ASN A 504 -5.80 2.27 -6.61
N LYS A 505 -6.77 2.94 -7.22
CA LYS A 505 -6.55 4.19 -7.95
C LYS A 505 -6.06 5.31 -7.03
N VAL A 506 -6.68 5.48 -5.85
CA VAL A 506 -6.26 6.48 -4.85
C VAL A 506 -4.86 6.18 -4.33
N ASN A 507 -4.53 4.92 -4.00
CA ASN A 507 -3.19 4.55 -3.55
C ASN A 507 -2.13 4.79 -4.62
N ARG A 508 -2.42 4.49 -5.88
CA ARG A 508 -1.52 4.81 -7.00
C ARG A 508 -1.27 6.32 -7.10
N LEU A 509 -2.32 7.14 -7.01
CA LEU A 509 -2.21 8.61 -7.05
C LEU A 509 -1.40 9.14 -5.86
N LYS A 510 -1.60 8.60 -4.66
CA LYS A 510 -0.79 8.94 -3.46
C LYS A 510 0.69 8.60 -3.66
N LYS A 511 0.99 7.40 -4.16
CA LYS A 511 2.37 6.98 -4.43
C LYS A 511 3.03 7.87 -5.49
N GLU A 512 2.32 8.15 -6.57
CA GLU A 512 2.79 9.06 -7.63
C GLU A 512 3.02 10.49 -7.10
N ALA A 513 2.15 11.00 -6.21
CA ALA A 513 2.34 12.30 -5.58
C ALA A 513 3.60 12.35 -4.71
N VAL A 514 3.86 11.30 -3.91
CA VAL A 514 5.07 11.18 -3.08
C VAL A 514 6.33 11.08 -3.95
N GLU A 515 6.32 10.25 -5.00
CA GLU A 515 7.46 10.11 -5.92
C GLU A 515 7.76 11.41 -6.68
N ARG A 516 6.74 12.11 -7.16
CA ARG A 516 6.89 13.42 -7.82
C ARG A 516 7.46 14.46 -6.86
N LEU A 517 6.92 14.55 -5.64
CA LEU A 517 7.45 15.45 -4.62
C LEU A 517 8.92 15.14 -4.34
N LYS A 518 9.28 13.88 -4.08
CA LYS A 518 10.66 13.46 -3.82
C LYS A 518 11.61 13.77 -4.96
N THR A 519 11.17 13.63 -6.21
CA THR A 519 11.99 13.94 -7.40
C THR A 519 12.31 15.44 -7.47
N VAL A 520 11.30 16.29 -7.24
CA VAL A 520 11.49 17.75 -7.19
C VAL A 520 12.36 18.16 -6.00
N GLU A 521 12.22 17.51 -4.85
CA GLU A 521 13.09 17.73 -3.68
C GLU A 521 14.56 17.45 -4.00
N ILE A 522 14.86 16.28 -4.58
CA ILE A 522 16.23 15.89 -4.98
C ILE A 522 16.81 16.92 -5.95
N THR A 523 16.04 17.30 -6.98
CA THR A 523 16.50 18.26 -8.00
C THR A 523 16.75 19.65 -7.37
N THR A 524 15.91 20.05 -6.41
CA THR A 524 16.06 21.32 -5.69
C THR A 524 17.33 21.33 -4.84
N ASP A 525 17.59 20.24 -4.11
CA ASP A 525 18.76 20.12 -3.24
C ASP A 525 20.07 20.04 -4.07
N GLU A 526 20.06 19.37 -5.23
CA GLU A 526 21.19 19.36 -6.18
C GLU A 526 21.53 20.78 -6.68
N ILE A 527 20.51 21.57 -7.07
CA ILE A 527 20.71 22.97 -7.47
C ILE A 527 21.28 23.81 -6.32
N PHE A 528 20.81 23.60 -5.09
CA PHE A 528 21.35 24.30 -3.92
C PHE A 528 22.81 23.96 -3.67
N GLU A 529 23.20 22.69 -3.79
CA GLU A 529 24.60 22.29 -3.68
C GLU A 529 25.47 22.91 -4.77
N GLU A 530 25.00 22.92 -6.02
CA GLU A 530 25.73 23.52 -7.14
C GLU A 530 25.92 25.03 -6.97
N ILE A 531 24.88 25.74 -6.51
CA ILE A 531 24.98 27.16 -6.16
C ILE A 531 26.02 27.37 -5.07
N SER A 532 26.04 26.54 -4.03
CA SER A 532 27.03 26.66 -2.94
C SER A 532 28.47 26.36 -3.36
N LYS A 533 28.68 25.54 -4.40
CA LYS A 533 30.02 25.19 -4.92
C LYS A 533 30.52 26.15 -6.01
N SER A 534 29.66 27.01 -6.55
CA SER A 534 29.99 27.89 -7.67
C SER A 534 30.74 29.15 -7.21
N GLU A 535 31.84 29.50 -7.89
CA GLU A 535 32.65 30.70 -7.58
C GLU A 535 32.09 32.01 -8.21
N PHE A 536 30.98 31.93 -8.96
CA PHE A 536 30.23 33.07 -9.54
C PHE A 536 31.13 34.19 -10.11
N SER A 537 31.98 33.81 -11.07
CA SER A 537 33.02 34.67 -11.64
C SER A 537 32.56 35.40 -12.90
N LEU A 538 31.59 34.82 -13.60
CA LEU A 538 30.97 35.37 -14.81
C LEU A 538 29.49 35.64 -14.54
N ILE A 539 28.94 36.64 -15.23
CA ILE A 539 27.51 36.95 -15.16
C ILE A 539 26.62 35.79 -15.64
N ASP A 540 27.11 34.99 -16.60
CA ASP A 540 26.39 33.83 -17.12
C ASP A 540 26.17 32.76 -16.05
N ASP A 541 27.09 32.66 -15.07
CA ASP A 541 26.95 31.74 -13.92
C ASP A 541 25.72 32.12 -13.09
N PHE A 542 25.51 33.41 -12.83
CA PHE A 542 24.32 33.91 -12.12
C PHE A 542 23.05 33.69 -12.93
N VAL A 543 23.07 33.99 -14.24
CA VAL A 543 21.91 33.86 -15.13
C VAL A 543 21.46 32.40 -15.23
N SER A 544 22.38 31.45 -15.41
CA SER A 544 22.06 30.02 -15.48
C SER A 544 21.41 29.52 -14.19
N ARG A 545 21.98 29.86 -13.03
CA ARG A 545 21.47 29.41 -11.73
C ARG A 545 20.13 30.05 -11.36
N LEU A 546 19.93 31.33 -11.69
CA LEU A 546 18.62 31.99 -11.51
C LEU A 546 17.55 31.38 -12.41
N ALA A 547 17.91 30.99 -13.65
CA ALA A 547 17.00 30.30 -14.56
C ALA A 547 16.60 28.90 -14.04
N GLU A 548 17.55 28.13 -13.51
CA GLU A 548 17.30 26.82 -12.88
C GLU A 548 16.37 26.94 -11.67
N LEU A 549 16.65 27.89 -10.76
CA LEU A 549 15.77 28.16 -9.61
C LEU A 549 14.36 28.58 -10.03
N ARG A 550 14.24 29.40 -11.08
CA ARG A 550 12.93 29.79 -11.64
C ARG A 550 12.17 28.59 -12.20
N LYS A 551 12.86 27.69 -12.91
CA LYS A 551 12.27 26.46 -13.45
C LYS A 551 11.76 25.55 -12.34
N VAL A 552 12.60 25.24 -11.35
CA VAL A 552 12.24 24.38 -10.23
C VAL A 552 11.15 25.01 -9.37
N ARG A 553 11.14 26.33 -9.18
CA ARG A 553 10.01 27.01 -8.53
C ARG A 553 8.69 26.80 -9.28
N GLY A 554 8.72 26.81 -10.61
CA GLY A 554 7.55 26.48 -11.45
C GLY A 554 7.08 25.04 -11.24
N GLU A 555 8.01 24.08 -11.15
CA GLU A 555 7.71 22.67 -10.84
C GLU A 555 7.14 22.51 -9.42
N ILE A 556 7.66 23.21 -8.42
CA ILE A 556 7.11 23.21 -7.06
C ILE A 556 5.68 23.80 -7.03
N ILE A 557 5.40 24.84 -7.82
CA ILE A 557 4.05 25.41 -7.91
C ILE A 557 3.10 24.41 -8.56
N SER A 558 3.50 23.72 -9.63
CA SER A 558 2.64 22.74 -10.30
C SER A 558 2.37 21.50 -9.44
N LEU A 559 3.22 21.19 -8.46
CA LEU A 559 2.92 20.16 -7.46
C LEU A 559 1.64 20.45 -6.68
N ARG A 560 1.24 21.72 -6.51
CA ARG A 560 -0.02 22.07 -5.82
C ARG A 560 -1.27 21.56 -6.55
N ASP A 561 -1.17 21.35 -7.86
CA ASP A 561 -2.25 20.79 -8.69
C ASP A 561 -2.29 19.25 -8.66
N VAL A 562 -1.30 18.60 -8.01
CA VAL A 562 -1.25 17.14 -7.86
C VAL A 562 -2.11 16.71 -6.68
N SER A 563 -3.13 15.90 -6.95
CA SER A 563 -4.00 15.35 -5.91
C SER A 563 -3.20 14.54 -4.87
N TYR A 564 -3.57 14.69 -3.60
CA TYR A 564 -2.93 14.02 -2.45
C TYR A 564 -1.46 14.39 -2.17
N VAL A 565 -0.95 15.47 -2.75
CA VAL A 565 0.38 16.01 -2.40
C VAL A 565 0.40 16.59 -0.99
N ASP A 566 1.54 16.51 -0.31
CA ASP A 566 1.75 17.19 0.97
C ASP A 566 1.97 18.70 0.75
N LEU A 567 0.91 19.48 0.91
CA LEU A 567 0.93 20.93 0.72
C LEU A 567 1.85 21.66 1.72
N GLN A 568 1.97 21.17 2.96
CA GLN A 568 2.85 21.80 3.94
C GLN A 568 4.31 21.66 3.51
N ARG A 569 4.68 20.48 3.00
CA ARG A 569 6.02 20.20 2.51
C ARG A 569 6.32 20.99 1.24
N VAL A 570 5.39 21.07 0.30
CA VAL A 570 5.48 21.93 -0.91
C VAL A 570 5.68 23.40 -0.53
N ASP A 571 4.91 23.93 0.42
CA ASP A 571 5.05 25.33 0.87
C ASP A 571 6.40 25.60 1.55
N SER A 572 6.92 24.61 2.28
CA SER A 572 8.25 24.73 2.90
C SER A 572 9.36 24.81 1.85
N PHE A 573 9.27 24.02 0.78
CA PHE A 573 10.24 24.02 -0.31
C PHE A 573 10.12 25.28 -1.18
N GLU A 574 8.90 25.75 -1.46
CA GLU A 574 8.70 27.02 -2.18
C GLU A 574 9.37 28.19 -1.44
N LYS A 575 9.21 28.26 -0.10
CA LYS A 575 9.88 29.27 0.72
C LYS A 575 11.41 29.17 0.67
N LYS A 576 11.97 27.96 0.72
CA LYS A 576 13.42 27.75 0.61
C LYS A 576 13.95 28.22 -0.75
N VAL A 577 13.31 27.84 -1.85
CA VAL A 577 13.71 28.23 -3.21
C VAL A 577 13.56 29.74 -3.40
N SER A 578 12.46 30.32 -2.91
CA SER A 578 12.24 31.77 -2.95
C SER A 578 13.32 32.54 -2.19
N GLY A 579 13.69 32.08 -0.98
CA GLY A 579 14.79 32.66 -0.21
C GLY A 579 16.14 32.57 -0.92
N LYS A 580 16.49 31.40 -1.45
CA LYS A 580 17.75 31.21 -2.20
C LYS A 580 17.80 32.03 -3.49
N THR A 581 16.66 32.19 -4.16
CA THR A 581 16.53 33.05 -5.34
C THR A 581 16.81 34.51 -4.98
N LEU A 582 16.32 34.98 -3.83
CA LEU A 582 16.57 36.35 -3.36
C LEU A 582 18.06 36.57 -3.04
N GLU A 583 18.69 35.66 -2.30
CA GLU A 583 20.13 35.73 -1.99
C GLU A 583 20.99 35.80 -3.27
N LEU A 584 20.72 34.93 -4.24
CA LEU A 584 21.45 34.89 -5.50
C LEU A 584 21.18 36.13 -6.38
N SER A 585 19.95 36.64 -6.32
CA SER A 585 19.53 37.87 -6.99
C SER A 585 20.29 39.09 -6.47
N GLU A 586 20.41 39.23 -5.15
CA GLU A 586 21.18 40.32 -4.51
C GLU A 586 22.67 40.24 -4.88
N ALA A 587 23.26 39.05 -4.82
CA ALA A 587 24.66 38.83 -5.23
C ALA A 587 24.89 39.15 -6.72
N CYS A 588 23.92 38.85 -7.59
CA CYS A 588 23.97 39.20 -9.01
C CYS A 588 23.93 40.72 -9.22
N VAL A 589 23.09 41.46 -8.49
CA VAL A 589 23.07 42.93 -8.53
C VAL A 589 24.43 43.49 -8.10
N GLU A 590 25.00 43.02 -6.99
CA GLU A 590 26.33 43.45 -6.54
C GLU A 590 27.43 43.18 -7.58
N PHE A 591 27.33 42.06 -8.31
CA PHE A 591 28.25 41.74 -9.40
C PHE A 591 28.08 42.71 -10.57
N LEU A 592 26.85 42.98 -11.01
CA LEU A 592 26.53 43.88 -12.13
C LEU A 592 27.00 45.33 -11.89
N LEU A 593 27.09 45.77 -10.64
CA LEU A 593 27.58 47.10 -10.29
C LEU A 593 29.08 47.32 -10.55
N LYS A 594 29.85 46.25 -10.74
CA LYS A 594 31.26 46.32 -11.10
C LYS A 594 31.40 46.74 -12.56
N GLU A 595 32.33 47.63 -12.88
CA GLU A 595 32.55 48.11 -14.27
C GLU A 595 32.95 46.99 -15.24
N GLU A 596 33.53 45.92 -14.74
CA GLU A 596 34.02 44.78 -15.51
C GLU A 596 32.98 43.68 -15.74
N SER A 597 31.79 43.80 -15.14
CA SER A 597 30.76 42.75 -15.09
C SER A 597 30.27 42.29 -16.46
N LEU A 598 30.19 43.21 -17.42
CA LEU A 598 29.72 42.98 -18.79
C LEU A 598 30.86 42.85 -19.81
N ASN A 599 32.12 42.79 -19.37
CA ASN A 599 33.27 42.60 -20.25
C ASN A 599 33.19 41.35 -21.15
N PRO A 600 32.67 40.19 -20.68
CA PRO A 600 32.48 39.02 -21.54
C PRO A 600 31.59 39.32 -22.76
N TYR A 601 30.47 40.01 -22.54
CA TYR A 601 29.56 40.44 -23.62
C TYR A 601 30.22 41.48 -24.54
N ARG A 602 30.93 42.47 -23.99
CA ARG A 602 31.67 43.45 -24.79
C ARG A 602 32.73 42.78 -25.67
N GLY A 603 33.45 41.78 -25.13
CA GLY A 603 34.43 40.98 -25.85
C GLY A 603 33.80 40.13 -26.97
N ARG A 604 32.67 39.46 -26.69
CA ARG A 604 31.93 38.66 -27.68
C ARG A 604 31.41 39.53 -28.83
N VAL A 605 30.86 40.71 -28.54
CA VAL A 605 30.43 41.67 -29.56
C VAL A 605 31.60 42.17 -30.41
N ALA A 606 32.77 42.41 -29.81
CA ALA A 606 33.96 42.81 -30.55
C ALA A 606 34.44 41.69 -31.52
N GLN A 607 34.47 40.44 -31.07
CA GLN A 607 34.82 39.28 -31.92
C GLN A 607 33.86 39.10 -33.09
N LEU A 608 32.55 39.21 -32.84
CA LEU A 608 31.53 39.12 -33.89
C LEU A 608 31.65 40.28 -34.88
N LYS A 609 32.04 41.47 -34.42
CA LYS A 609 32.29 42.65 -35.25
C LYS A 609 33.52 42.48 -36.16
N ASP A 610 34.59 41.89 -35.65
CA ASP A 610 35.79 41.60 -36.45
C ASP A 610 35.49 40.55 -37.53
N SER A 611 34.68 39.55 -37.19
CA SER A 611 34.26 38.48 -38.12
C SER A 611 33.53 39.04 -39.35
N LEU A 612 32.71 40.10 -39.18
CA LEU A 612 31.99 40.78 -40.26
C LEU A 612 32.90 41.22 -41.43
N GLY A 613 34.13 41.65 -41.13
CA GLY A 613 35.09 42.13 -42.13
C GLY A 613 35.68 41.03 -43.02
N THR A 614 35.55 39.76 -42.61
CA THR A 614 36.20 38.60 -43.26
C THR A 614 35.25 37.72 -44.07
N ILE A 615 33.95 38.00 -44.03
CA ILE A 615 32.91 37.17 -44.66
C ILE A 615 32.96 37.31 -46.19
N THR A 616 33.09 36.16 -46.86
CA THR A 616 33.13 36.06 -48.33
C THR A 616 32.00 35.23 -48.92
N LYS A 617 31.31 34.42 -48.11
CA LYS A 617 30.21 33.55 -48.54
C LYS A 617 28.91 33.86 -47.82
N VAL A 618 27.77 33.56 -48.44
CA VAL A 618 26.45 33.70 -47.79
C VAL A 618 26.31 32.82 -46.54
N THR A 619 26.89 31.61 -46.54
CA THR A 619 26.84 30.68 -45.39
C THR A 619 27.50 31.25 -44.15
N GLU A 620 28.70 31.83 -44.30
CA GLU A 620 29.45 32.51 -43.23
C GLU A 620 28.69 33.74 -42.71
N GLY A 621 27.96 34.43 -43.60
CA GLY A 621 27.05 35.52 -43.24
C GLY A 621 25.87 35.07 -42.37
N ASN A 622 25.21 33.98 -42.74
CA ASN A 622 24.09 33.43 -41.98
C ASN A 622 24.53 32.93 -40.61
N GLU A 623 25.68 32.24 -40.51
CA GLU A 623 26.27 31.84 -39.22
C GLU A 623 26.58 33.04 -38.33
N LEU A 624 27.07 34.15 -38.88
CA LEU A 624 27.28 35.37 -38.10
C LEU A 624 25.94 35.94 -37.59
N VAL A 625 24.89 35.96 -38.43
CA VAL A 625 23.56 36.45 -38.01
C VAL A 625 22.97 35.59 -36.89
N GLU A 626 23.15 34.27 -36.95
CA GLU A 626 22.71 33.34 -35.91
C GLU A 626 23.43 33.61 -34.59
N ASN A 627 24.76 33.72 -34.62
CA ASN A 627 25.56 34.03 -33.43
C ASN A 627 25.24 35.40 -32.83
N VAL A 628 25.01 36.42 -33.67
CA VAL A 628 24.59 37.77 -33.24
C VAL A 628 23.17 37.75 -32.64
N THR A 629 22.28 36.92 -33.19
CA THR A 629 20.93 36.76 -32.65
C THR A 629 20.93 36.02 -31.31
N GLY A 630 21.75 34.97 -31.17
CA GLY A 630 21.96 34.26 -29.91
C GLY A 630 22.49 35.18 -28.80
N ALA A 631 23.53 35.97 -29.10
CA ALA A 631 24.05 36.97 -28.16
C ALA A 631 23.01 38.04 -27.78
N GLY A 632 22.10 38.39 -28.71
CA GLY A 632 20.98 39.29 -28.44
C GLY A 632 19.95 38.70 -27.47
N HIS A 633 19.67 37.40 -27.58
CA HIS A 633 18.70 36.70 -26.73
C HIS A 633 19.23 36.46 -25.31
N GLU A 634 20.53 36.15 -25.18
CA GLU A 634 21.21 36.10 -23.87
C GLU A 634 21.10 37.46 -23.15
N LEU A 635 21.32 38.57 -23.87
CA LEU A 635 21.20 39.92 -23.32
C LEU A 635 19.76 40.29 -22.96
N GLU A 636 18.78 39.85 -23.76
CA GLU A 636 17.35 40.03 -23.50
C GLU A 636 16.92 39.31 -22.21
N MET A 637 17.36 38.07 -22.00
CA MET A 637 17.14 37.34 -20.75
C MET A 637 17.76 38.07 -19.55
N LEU A 638 18.95 38.66 -19.73
CA LEU A 638 19.61 39.44 -18.69
C LEU A 638 18.82 40.73 -18.36
N ILE A 639 18.24 41.41 -19.36
CA ILE A 639 17.32 42.54 -19.15
C ILE A 639 16.09 42.11 -18.36
N ASP A 640 15.47 40.99 -18.74
CA ASP A 640 14.28 40.46 -18.06
C ASP A 640 14.56 40.06 -16.60
N ILE A 641 15.73 39.47 -16.34
CA ILE A 641 16.18 39.17 -14.98
C ILE A 641 16.36 40.48 -14.22
N VAL A 642 17.11 41.45 -14.75
CA VAL A 642 17.38 42.74 -14.10
C VAL A 642 16.11 43.54 -13.82
N ASN A 643 15.12 43.52 -14.72
CA ASN A 643 13.83 44.19 -14.51
C ASN A 643 12.98 43.54 -13.40
N ASN A 644 13.19 42.24 -13.14
CA ASN A 644 12.51 41.50 -12.08
C ASN A 644 13.29 41.51 -10.75
N LEU A 645 14.54 41.96 -10.74
CA LEU A 645 15.32 42.17 -9.52
C LEU A 645 14.78 43.42 -8.79
N LYS A 646 14.49 43.28 -7.49
CA LYS A 646 14.19 44.45 -6.65
C LYS A 646 15.50 45.17 -6.32
N ILE A 647 15.81 46.22 -7.07
CA ILE A 647 16.95 47.09 -6.80
C ILE A 647 16.46 48.25 -5.93
N GLU A 648 16.95 48.36 -4.70
CA GLU A 648 16.52 49.41 -3.75
C GLU A 648 16.93 50.82 -4.21
N ASP A 649 18.05 50.94 -4.93
CA ASP A 649 18.58 52.21 -5.43
C ASP A 649 18.26 52.39 -6.94
N SER A 650 17.36 53.33 -7.22
CA SER A 650 16.93 53.67 -8.59
C SER A 650 18.08 54.18 -9.48
N THR A 651 19.15 54.74 -8.90
CA THR A 651 20.32 55.20 -9.66
C THR A 651 21.19 54.03 -10.12
N GLN A 652 21.32 52.98 -9.30
CA GLN A 652 22.04 51.77 -9.66
C GLN A 652 21.31 50.96 -10.74
N ALA A 653 19.98 50.85 -10.63
CA ALA A 653 19.15 50.21 -11.66
C ALA A 653 19.31 50.91 -13.02
N THR A 654 19.30 52.24 -13.03
CA THR A 654 19.49 53.03 -14.26
C THR A 654 20.87 52.78 -14.87
N ARG A 655 21.94 52.74 -14.05
CA ARG A 655 23.31 52.50 -14.52
C ARG A 655 23.47 51.13 -15.18
N ILE A 656 22.88 50.08 -14.60
CA ILE A 656 22.92 48.72 -15.16
C ILE A 656 22.16 48.67 -16.49
N ILE A 657 20.96 49.24 -16.55
CA ILE A 657 20.12 49.28 -17.77
C ILE A 657 20.83 50.04 -18.89
N ASP A 658 21.46 51.18 -18.60
CA ASP A 658 22.20 51.97 -19.60
C ASP A 658 23.38 51.18 -20.20
N GLN A 659 24.14 50.47 -19.35
CA GLN A 659 25.26 49.64 -19.81
C GLN A 659 24.81 48.47 -20.70
N ILE A 660 23.68 47.84 -20.37
CA ILE A 660 23.11 46.76 -21.18
C ILE A 660 22.56 47.31 -22.50
N THR A 661 21.87 48.46 -22.45
CA THR A 661 21.29 49.13 -23.64
C THR A 661 22.37 49.53 -24.65
N GLU A 662 23.55 49.94 -24.19
CA GLU A 662 24.71 50.25 -25.04
C GLU A 662 25.21 49.00 -25.81
N ILE A 663 25.31 47.86 -25.11
CA ILE A 663 25.72 46.58 -25.71
C ILE A 663 24.64 46.08 -26.69
N PHE A 664 23.37 46.17 -26.32
CA PHE A 664 22.23 45.78 -27.16
C PHE A 664 22.17 46.60 -28.46
N THR A 665 22.45 47.90 -28.37
CA THR A 665 22.55 48.78 -29.55
C THR A 665 23.68 48.34 -30.48
N SER A 666 24.82 47.93 -29.91
CA SER A 666 25.97 47.43 -30.69
C SER A 666 25.66 46.11 -31.40
N ILE A 667 24.95 45.19 -30.75
CA ILE A 667 24.47 43.92 -31.36
C ILE A 667 23.51 44.22 -32.51
N ASN A 668 22.56 45.14 -32.33
CA ASN A 668 21.61 45.51 -33.39
C ASN A 668 22.30 46.16 -34.60
N GLN A 669 23.26 47.04 -34.38
CA GLN A 669 24.07 47.63 -35.46
C GLN A 669 24.82 46.54 -36.23
N LEU A 670 25.39 45.56 -35.52
CA LEU A 670 26.09 44.43 -36.13
C LEU A 670 25.14 43.54 -36.95
N LYS A 671 23.93 43.26 -36.44
CA LYS A 671 22.88 42.51 -37.15
C LYS A 671 22.47 43.19 -38.47
N VAL A 672 22.26 44.51 -38.43
CA VAL A 672 21.93 45.30 -39.63
C VAL A 672 23.07 45.26 -40.64
N ALA A 673 24.32 45.39 -40.18
CA ALA A 673 25.49 45.33 -41.04
C ALA A 673 25.72 43.95 -41.68
N ALA A 674 25.50 42.86 -40.91
CA ALA A 674 25.58 41.48 -41.40
C ALA A 674 24.52 41.20 -42.49
N ASN A 675 23.25 41.57 -42.24
CA ASN A 675 22.17 41.42 -43.22
C ASN A 675 22.43 42.19 -44.53
N LYS A 676 23.01 43.40 -44.44
CA LYS A 676 23.41 44.16 -45.62
C LYS A 676 24.48 43.44 -46.44
N LYS A 677 25.50 42.88 -45.77
CA LYS A 677 26.60 42.14 -46.42
C LYS A 677 26.10 40.85 -47.09
N ILE A 678 25.18 40.12 -46.45
CA ILE A 678 24.53 38.93 -47.00
C ILE A 678 23.77 39.26 -48.29
N LYS A 679 23.01 40.36 -48.29
CA LYS A 679 22.25 40.80 -49.47
C LYS A 679 23.15 41.14 -50.66
N GLU A 680 24.33 41.72 -50.41
CA GLU A 680 25.35 41.98 -51.44
C GLU A 680 25.97 40.69 -52.00
N LEU A 681 26.21 39.68 -51.16
CA LEU A 681 26.77 38.38 -51.55
C LEU A 681 25.76 37.51 -52.32
N HIS A 682 24.48 37.52 -51.90
CA HIS A 682 23.39 36.78 -52.54
C HIS A 682 23.19 37.15 -54.02
N GLY A 683 23.35 38.41 -54.39
CA GLY A 683 23.20 38.86 -55.78
C GLY A 683 24.27 38.31 -56.72
N VAL A 684 25.46 37.96 -56.22
CA VAL A 684 26.58 37.43 -57.02
C VAL A 684 26.57 35.91 -57.05
N GLU A 685 26.32 35.24 -55.92
CA GLU A 685 26.25 33.78 -55.82
C GLU A 685 24.98 33.22 -56.47
N GLY A 686 23.83 33.90 -56.31
CA GLY A 686 22.53 33.47 -56.85
C GLY A 686 22.51 33.33 -58.37
N LYS A 687 23.22 34.20 -59.09
CA LYS A 687 23.36 34.12 -60.56
C LYS A 687 24.08 32.85 -61.03
N ALA A 688 25.14 32.46 -60.32
CA ALA A 688 25.91 31.27 -60.67
C ALA A 688 25.14 29.97 -60.36
N GLN A 689 24.43 29.94 -59.23
CA GLN A 689 23.63 28.80 -58.81
C GLN A 689 22.42 28.57 -59.71
N PHE A 690 21.68 29.64 -60.05
CA PHE A 690 20.53 29.57 -60.96
C PHE A 690 20.94 29.03 -62.34
N ALA A 691 22.04 29.55 -62.90
CA ALA A 691 22.55 29.10 -64.20
C ALA A 691 22.99 27.63 -64.23
N ALA A 692 23.34 27.03 -63.09
CA ALA A 692 23.66 25.61 -62.98
C ALA A 692 22.39 24.74 -62.86
N GLN A 693 21.41 25.18 -62.06
CA GLN A 693 20.17 24.44 -61.85
C GLN A 693 19.27 24.44 -63.10
N ILE A 694 19.15 25.57 -63.82
CA ILE A 694 18.38 25.60 -65.08
C ILE A 694 19.01 24.73 -66.18
N ARG A 695 20.35 24.59 -66.16
CA ARG A 695 21.09 23.66 -67.04
C ARG A 695 20.78 22.21 -66.71
N LEU A 696 20.72 21.84 -65.43
CA LEU A 696 20.34 20.50 -64.98
C LEU A 696 18.89 20.16 -65.36
N ILE A 697 17.96 21.10 -65.22
CA ILE A 697 16.57 20.91 -65.65
C ILE A 697 16.51 20.69 -67.16
N SER A 698 17.25 21.49 -67.95
CA SER A 698 17.32 21.32 -69.40
C SER A 698 17.85 19.93 -69.80
N GLN A 699 18.83 19.38 -69.09
CA GLN A 699 19.30 18.02 -69.31
C GLN A 699 18.27 16.96 -68.89
N SER A 700 17.53 17.22 -67.81
CA SER A 700 16.48 16.33 -67.30
C SER A 700 15.31 16.22 -68.27
N VAL A 701 14.92 17.32 -68.94
CA VAL A 701 13.91 17.31 -70.01
C VAL A 701 14.29 16.31 -71.10
N VAL A 702 15.53 16.37 -71.61
CA VAL A 702 16.01 15.46 -72.66
C VAL A 702 16.01 14.00 -72.18
N SER A 703 16.57 13.75 -70.99
CA SER A 703 16.65 12.39 -70.42
C SER A 703 15.26 11.77 -70.20
N PHE A 704 14.32 12.53 -69.66
CA PHE A 704 12.96 12.06 -69.43
C PHE A 704 12.20 11.82 -70.73
N LEU A 705 12.38 12.66 -71.76
CA LEU A 705 11.79 12.42 -73.08
C LEU A 705 12.28 11.10 -73.72
N ASP A 706 13.55 10.75 -73.53
CA ASP A 706 14.10 9.48 -74.02
C ASP A 706 13.53 8.25 -73.30
N LEU A 707 13.17 8.40 -72.01
CA LEU A 707 12.56 7.34 -71.19
C LEU A 707 11.05 7.17 -71.44
N CYS A 708 10.43 8.07 -72.20
CA CYS A 708 9.02 7.99 -72.56
C CYS A 708 8.79 6.97 -73.69
N ASP A 709 8.40 5.76 -73.30
CA ASP A 709 7.98 4.65 -74.18
C ASP A 709 6.45 4.45 -74.21
N SER A 710 5.69 5.10 -73.33
CA SER A 710 4.23 5.12 -73.32
C SER A 710 3.66 6.54 -73.09
N PRO A 711 2.43 6.84 -73.56
CA PRO A 711 1.78 8.12 -73.31
C PRO A 711 1.64 8.45 -71.82
N GLU A 712 1.42 7.44 -70.98
CA GLU A 712 1.24 7.58 -69.54
C GLU A 712 2.56 7.98 -68.85
N LYS A 713 3.70 7.46 -69.32
CA LYS A 713 5.03 7.88 -68.83
C LYS A 713 5.36 9.32 -69.22
N CYS A 714 4.87 9.82 -70.37
CA CYS A 714 5.03 11.24 -70.71
C CYS A 714 4.40 12.14 -69.64
N ASP A 715 3.19 11.80 -69.19
CA ASP A 715 2.47 12.58 -68.16
C ASP A 715 3.16 12.49 -66.80
N GLU A 716 3.65 11.30 -66.42
CA GLU A 716 4.37 11.09 -65.17
C GLU A 716 5.66 11.94 -65.09
N TYR A 717 6.49 11.86 -66.13
CA TYR A 717 7.75 12.60 -66.17
C TYR A 717 7.55 14.12 -66.34
N LEU A 718 6.52 14.54 -67.07
CA LEU A 718 6.15 15.95 -67.17
C LEU A 718 5.78 16.52 -65.79
N ASN A 719 4.92 15.83 -65.04
CA ASN A 719 4.56 16.25 -63.67
C ASN A 719 5.79 16.35 -62.76
N LYS A 720 6.69 15.36 -62.82
CA LYS A 720 7.93 15.38 -62.03
C LYS A 720 8.80 16.60 -62.36
N LEU A 721 8.90 16.97 -63.63
CA LEU A 721 9.66 18.14 -64.06
C LEU A 721 8.97 19.46 -63.64
N MET A 722 7.63 19.51 -63.67
CA MET A 722 6.87 20.69 -63.22
C MET A 722 7.13 21.00 -61.75
N VAL A 723 7.15 19.98 -60.88
CA VAL A 723 7.47 20.15 -59.46
C VAL A 723 8.89 20.70 -59.27
N GLN A 724 9.88 20.21 -60.02
CA GLN A 724 11.26 20.72 -59.94
C GLN A 724 11.38 22.19 -60.38
N LEU A 725 10.61 22.60 -61.38
CA LEU A 725 10.55 24.00 -61.82
C LEU A 725 9.85 24.89 -60.78
N GLU A 726 8.83 24.39 -60.09
CA GLU A 726 8.12 25.12 -59.03
C GLU A 726 8.99 25.29 -57.77
N GLU A 727 9.73 24.25 -57.37
CA GLU A 727 10.74 24.34 -56.29
C GLU A 727 11.84 25.36 -56.61
N LEU A 728 12.29 25.39 -57.88
CA LEU A 728 13.27 26.35 -58.35
C LEU A 728 12.70 27.79 -58.31
N GLU A 729 11.46 27.98 -58.73
CA GLU A 729 10.77 29.28 -58.70
C GLU A 729 10.64 29.81 -57.26
N GLY A 730 10.26 28.95 -56.30
CA GLY A 730 10.20 29.29 -54.88
C GLY A 730 11.57 29.65 -54.29
N SER A 731 12.64 28.99 -54.73
CA SER A 731 14.01 29.24 -54.23
C SER A 731 14.60 30.58 -54.71
N PHE A 732 14.07 31.16 -55.79
CA PHE A 732 14.60 32.36 -56.44
C PHE A 732 13.54 33.48 -56.61
N ALA A 733 12.46 33.45 -55.82
CA ALA A 733 11.31 34.36 -55.94
C ALA A 733 11.66 35.86 -55.79
N ASP A 734 12.79 36.20 -55.17
CA ASP A 734 13.25 37.58 -54.99
C ASP A 734 13.91 38.20 -56.25
N PHE A 735 14.05 37.44 -57.35
CA PHE A 735 14.71 37.86 -58.58
C PHE A 735 13.79 37.74 -59.81
N ASP A 736 13.11 38.84 -60.17
CA ASP A 736 12.16 38.89 -61.29
C ASP A 736 12.74 38.36 -62.62
N GLU A 737 14.03 38.58 -62.89
CA GLU A 737 14.71 38.09 -64.11
C GLU A 737 14.74 36.56 -64.21
N PHE A 738 14.84 35.84 -63.08
CA PHE A 738 14.89 34.37 -63.06
C PHE A 738 13.50 33.74 -63.23
N ILE A 739 12.46 34.40 -62.74
CA ILE A 739 11.07 33.93 -62.87
C ILE A 739 10.67 33.84 -64.34
N VAL A 740 11.08 34.82 -65.16
CA VAL A 740 10.82 34.82 -66.61
C VAL A 740 11.48 33.62 -67.29
N GLU A 741 12.74 33.33 -66.98
CA GLU A 741 13.48 32.23 -67.59
C GLU A 741 12.92 30.84 -67.18
N ILE A 742 12.44 30.69 -65.94
CA ILE A 742 11.73 29.48 -65.48
C ILE A 742 10.42 29.29 -66.25
N ALA A 743 9.65 30.36 -66.45
CA ALA A 743 8.37 30.31 -67.17
C ALA A 743 8.55 29.89 -68.64
N ASP A 744 9.58 30.42 -69.30
CA ASP A 744 9.95 30.02 -70.66
C ASP A 744 10.31 28.52 -70.72
N LYS A 745 11.13 28.04 -69.75
CA LYS A 745 11.51 26.63 -69.69
C LYS A 745 10.33 25.69 -69.41
N ARG A 746 9.38 26.13 -68.59
CA ARG A 746 8.13 25.40 -68.31
C ARG A 746 7.33 25.18 -69.58
N THR A 747 7.20 26.22 -70.40
CA THR A 747 6.50 26.17 -71.69
C THR A 747 7.18 25.22 -72.66
N GLU A 748 8.51 25.34 -72.82
CA GLU A 748 9.31 24.47 -73.69
C GLU A 748 9.17 22.98 -73.33
N ALA A 749 9.21 22.66 -72.03
CA ALA A 749 9.04 21.29 -71.57
C ALA A 749 7.65 20.73 -71.89
N TYR A 750 6.59 21.50 -71.63
CA TYR A 750 5.22 21.07 -71.88
C TYR A 750 4.99 20.73 -73.37
N GLU A 751 5.46 21.59 -74.27
CA GLU A 751 5.34 21.38 -75.71
C GLU A 751 6.09 20.12 -76.18
N ALA A 752 7.29 19.87 -75.64
CA ALA A 752 8.09 18.70 -76.01
C ALA A 752 7.46 17.37 -75.57
N PHE A 753 6.92 17.31 -74.35
CA PHE A 753 6.26 16.11 -73.83
C PHE A 753 4.93 15.81 -74.54
N GLU A 754 4.14 16.84 -74.86
CA GLU A 754 2.90 16.68 -75.64
C GLU A 754 3.19 16.17 -77.06
N ALA A 755 4.20 16.72 -77.73
CA ALA A 755 4.63 16.23 -79.05
C ALA A 755 5.05 14.76 -79.01
N ARG A 756 5.79 14.34 -77.98
CA ARG A 756 6.21 12.94 -77.79
C ARG A 756 5.03 12.02 -77.52
N LYS A 757 4.10 12.45 -76.67
CA LYS A 757 2.87 11.72 -76.33
C LYS A 757 2.01 11.46 -77.56
N LEU A 758 1.78 12.48 -78.39
CA LEU A 758 1.07 12.35 -79.67
C LEU A 758 1.73 11.31 -80.58
N SER A 759 3.06 11.36 -80.72
CA SER A 759 3.80 10.38 -81.55
C SER A 759 3.63 8.93 -81.06
N LEU A 760 3.62 8.70 -79.75
CA LEU A 760 3.43 7.37 -79.16
C LEU A 760 1.98 6.87 -79.36
N ILE A 761 0.99 7.74 -79.21
CA ILE A 761 -0.43 7.42 -79.47
C ILE A 761 -0.63 7.00 -80.94
N GLU A 762 -0.07 7.75 -81.88
CA GLU A 762 -0.13 7.41 -83.30
C GLU A 762 0.49 6.04 -83.60
N SER A 763 1.67 5.77 -83.02
CA SER A 763 2.35 4.46 -83.16
C SER A 763 1.50 3.32 -82.60
N ARG A 764 0.89 3.51 -81.42
CA ARG A 764 -0.01 2.55 -80.77
C ARG A 764 -1.24 2.25 -81.65
N ASN A 765 -1.89 3.28 -82.16
CA ASN A 765 -3.05 3.16 -83.04
C ASN A 765 -2.72 2.43 -84.35
N LYS A 766 -1.56 2.71 -84.95
CA LYS A 766 -1.10 2.04 -86.17
C LYS A 766 -0.85 0.55 -85.95
N LYS A 767 -0.24 0.19 -84.81
CA LYS A 767 -0.01 -1.21 -84.42
C LYS A 767 -1.31 -1.97 -84.19
N ALA A 768 -2.26 -1.39 -83.44
CA ALA A 768 -3.58 -1.96 -83.22
C ALA A 768 -4.33 -2.20 -84.54
N SER A 769 -4.29 -1.24 -85.47
CA SER A 769 -4.94 -1.36 -86.78
C SER A 769 -4.34 -2.48 -87.64
N SER A 770 -3.02 -2.69 -87.57
CA SER A 770 -2.34 -3.81 -88.24
C SER A 770 -2.72 -5.18 -87.68
N LEU A 771 -2.92 -5.26 -86.36
CA LEU A 771 -3.40 -6.48 -85.68
C LEU A 771 -4.82 -6.82 -86.09
N VAL A 772 -5.73 -5.84 -86.13
CA VAL A 772 -7.12 -6.04 -86.61
C VAL A 772 -7.16 -6.55 -88.04
N SER A 773 -6.45 -5.90 -88.97
CA SER A 773 -6.39 -6.36 -90.37
C SER A 773 -5.84 -7.78 -90.50
N SER A 774 -4.97 -8.20 -89.59
CA SER A 774 -4.44 -9.58 -89.55
C SER A 774 -5.46 -10.57 -88.99
N ALA A 775 -6.18 -10.21 -87.92
CA ALA A 775 -7.27 -11.02 -87.37
C ALA A 775 -8.42 -11.20 -88.35
N GLU A 776 -8.84 -10.15 -89.06
CA GLU A 776 -9.92 -10.24 -90.08
C GLU A 776 -9.59 -11.23 -91.20
N ARG A 777 -8.32 -11.26 -91.64
CA ARG A 777 -7.85 -12.24 -92.63
C ARG A 777 -7.90 -13.67 -92.09
N ILE A 778 -7.52 -13.88 -90.83
CA ILE A 778 -7.53 -15.21 -90.21
C ILE A 778 -8.98 -15.67 -89.96
N LEU A 779 -9.86 -14.78 -89.46
CA LEU A 779 -11.29 -15.06 -89.24
C LEU A 779 -11.96 -15.51 -90.53
N LYS A 780 -11.67 -14.87 -91.66
CA LYS A 780 -12.21 -15.25 -92.97
C LYS A 780 -11.80 -16.67 -93.38
N VAL A 781 -10.56 -17.07 -93.08
CA VAL A 781 -10.07 -18.43 -93.34
C VAL A 781 -10.73 -19.45 -92.40
N ILE A 782 -10.88 -19.11 -91.12
CA ILE A 782 -11.58 -19.94 -90.13
C ILE A 782 -13.03 -20.16 -90.56
N SER A 783 -13.76 -19.10 -90.90
CA SER A 783 -15.16 -19.14 -91.34
C SER A 783 -15.36 -20.07 -92.55
N ASN A 784 -14.56 -19.89 -93.62
CA ASN A 784 -14.61 -20.77 -94.79
C ASN A 784 -14.32 -22.25 -94.48
N ARG A 785 -13.49 -22.53 -93.47
CA ARG A 785 -13.12 -23.90 -93.08
C ARG A 785 -14.16 -24.55 -92.20
N VAL A 786 -14.82 -23.75 -91.35
CA VAL A 786 -15.94 -24.18 -90.49
C VAL A 786 -17.16 -24.55 -91.33
N GLU A 787 -17.46 -23.82 -92.41
CA GLU A 787 -18.56 -24.12 -93.33
C GLU A 787 -18.47 -25.52 -93.99
N GLY A 788 -17.27 -26.11 -94.06
CA GLY A 788 -17.02 -27.42 -94.66
C GLY A 788 -17.18 -28.62 -93.71
N PHE A 789 -17.55 -28.41 -92.44
CA PHE A 789 -17.74 -29.49 -91.47
C PHE A 789 -19.23 -29.84 -91.31
N ASP A 790 -19.56 -31.12 -91.40
CA ASP A 790 -20.94 -31.62 -91.35
C ASP A 790 -21.45 -31.87 -89.91
N SER A 791 -20.58 -31.83 -88.88
CA SER A 791 -20.96 -32.06 -87.49
C SER A 791 -20.49 -30.95 -86.54
N ILE A 792 -21.34 -30.63 -85.56
CA ILE A 792 -21.05 -29.65 -84.50
C ILE A 792 -19.83 -30.06 -83.68
N ASN A 793 -19.60 -31.37 -83.50
CA ASN A 793 -18.44 -31.87 -82.77
C ASN A 793 -17.12 -31.59 -83.51
N ASP A 794 -17.13 -31.66 -84.85
CA ASP A 794 -15.94 -31.37 -85.67
C ASP A 794 -15.61 -29.86 -85.67
N ILE A 795 -16.65 -29.00 -85.70
CA ILE A 795 -16.49 -27.55 -85.55
C ILE A 795 -15.91 -27.19 -84.19
N ASN A 796 -16.47 -27.74 -83.10
CA ASN A 796 -15.98 -27.49 -81.75
C ASN A 796 -14.55 -28.04 -81.55
N GLY A 797 -14.22 -29.19 -82.15
CA GLY A 797 -12.86 -29.74 -82.15
C GLY A 797 -11.86 -28.83 -82.85
N TYR A 798 -12.22 -28.29 -84.02
CA TYR A 798 -11.40 -27.33 -84.76
C TYR A 798 -11.23 -26.00 -83.99
N LEU A 799 -12.31 -25.43 -83.43
CA LEU A 799 -12.24 -24.20 -82.64
C LEU A 799 -11.48 -24.36 -81.31
N ALA A 800 -11.40 -25.58 -80.77
CA ALA A 800 -10.66 -25.86 -79.56
C ALA A 800 -9.15 -26.03 -79.81
N ALA A 801 -8.75 -26.66 -80.91
CA ALA A 801 -7.38 -27.15 -81.11
C ALA A 801 -6.63 -26.58 -82.34
N ASP A 802 -7.26 -25.78 -83.20
CA ASP A 802 -6.58 -25.24 -84.39
C ASP A 802 -5.71 -24.01 -84.07
N LEU A 803 -4.51 -24.02 -84.64
CA LEU A 803 -3.45 -23.02 -84.42
C LEU A 803 -3.85 -21.61 -84.93
N MET A 804 -4.75 -21.51 -85.91
CA MET A 804 -5.28 -20.23 -86.37
C MET A 804 -6.22 -19.60 -85.34
N VAL A 805 -6.97 -20.42 -84.59
CA VAL A 805 -7.87 -19.95 -83.54
C VAL A 805 -7.08 -19.50 -82.32
N GLU A 806 -6.01 -20.22 -81.95
CA GLU A 806 -5.06 -19.73 -80.95
C GLU A 806 -4.41 -18.40 -81.36
N LYS A 807 -4.04 -18.24 -82.64
CA LYS A 807 -3.47 -16.99 -83.14
C LYS A 807 -4.44 -15.81 -83.05
N ILE A 808 -5.74 -16.04 -83.21
CA ILE A 808 -6.76 -15.01 -82.98
C ILE A 808 -6.86 -14.65 -81.51
N ARG A 809 -6.86 -15.65 -80.61
CA ARG A 809 -6.83 -15.40 -79.15
C ARG A 809 -5.60 -14.58 -78.77
N GLY A 810 -4.43 -14.88 -79.34
CA GLY A 810 -3.21 -14.08 -79.15
C GLY A 810 -3.33 -12.64 -79.68
N ILE A 811 -3.99 -12.41 -80.83
CA ILE A 811 -4.23 -11.05 -81.33
C ILE A 811 -5.21 -10.27 -80.42
N ILE A 812 -6.21 -10.94 -79.85
CA ILE A 812 -7.14 -10.34 -78.86
C ILE A 812 -6.36 -9.93 -77.62
N ASP A 813 -5.47 -10.79 -77.12
CA ASP A 813 -4.60 -10.48 -75.98
C ASP A 813 -3.64 -9.31 -76.29
N ASP A 814 -3.05 -9.28 -77.49
CA ASP A 814 -2.18 -8.18 -77.94
C ASP A 814 -2.95 -6.85 -78.03
N LEU A 815 -4.19 -6.85 -78.52
CA LEU A 815 -5.02 -5.63 -78.60
C LEU A 815 -5.45 -5.14 -77.21
N ASN A 816 -5.78 -6.05 -76.30
CA ASN A 816 -6.04 -5.72 -74.90
C ASN A 816 -4.78 -5.13 -74.23
N SER A 817 -3.59 -5.67 -74.51
CA SER A 817 -2.33 -5.14 -73.98
C SER A 817 -1.99 -3.73 -74.50
N LEU A 818 -2.48 -3.36 -75.69
CA LEU A 818 -2.35 -2.02 -76.26
C LEU A 818 -3.43 -1.04 -75.77
N GLY A 819 -4.36 -1.49 -74.92
CA GLY A 819 -5.45 -0.68 -74.38
C GLY A 819 -6.62 -0.45 -75.35
N ASP A 820 -6.74 -1.21 -76.44
CA ASP A 820 -7.81 -1.07 -77.45
C ASP A 820 -8.84 -2.21 -77.33
N SER A 821 -9.52 -2.27 -76.18
CA SER A 821 -10.47 -3.33 -75.82
C SER A 821 -11.67 -3.44 -76.76
N VAL A 822 -12.12 -2.32 -77.33
CA VAL A 822 -13.25 -2.29 -78.27
C VAL A 822 -12.97 -3.12 -79.51
N LYS A 823 -11.75 -3.05 -80.06
CA LYS A 823 -11.35 -3.86 -81.22
C LYS A 823 -11.07 -5.31 -80.84
N ALA A 824 -10.57 -5.55 -79.63
CA ALA A 824 -10.39 -6.90 -79.10
C ALA A 824 -11.75 -7.62 -78.96
N ASP A 825 -12.75 -6.94 -78.39
CA ASP A 825 -14.12 -7.44 -78.21
C ASP A 825 -14.83 -7.69 -79.54
N ASP A 826 -14.66 -6.84 -80.56
CA ASP A 826 -15.21 -7.07 -81.91
C ASP A 826 -14.65 -8.36 -82.53
N ILE A 827 -13.33 -8.57 -82.46
CA ILE A 827 -12.70 -9.80 -82.96
C ILE A 827 -13.13 -11.03 -82.17
N GLN A 828 -13.23 -10.91 -80.83
CA GLN A 828 -13.70 -12.00 -79.98
C GLN A 828 -15.16 -12.35 -80.27
N GLY A 829 -16.01 -11.34 -80.51
CA GLY A 829 -17.39 -11.51 -80.93
C GLY A 829 -17.49 -12.30 -82.23
N ARG A 830 -16.75 -11.87 -83.26
CA ARG A 830 -16.69 -12.55 -84.57
C ARG A 830 -16.08 -13.95 -84.53
N LEU A 831 -15.31 -14.30 -83.50
CA LEU A 831 -14.82 -15.66 -83.31
C LEU A 831 -15.88 -16.59 -82.68
N LYS A 832 -16.80 -16.03 -81.87
CA LYS A 832 -17.87 -16.77 -81.19
C LYS A 832 -19.08 -17.01 -82.08
N THR A 833 -19.38 -16.08 -82.99
CA THR A 833 -20.48 -16.14 -83.96
C THR A 833 -20.00 -16.68 -85.29
#